data_AF-A0A9D2W1E9-F1
#
_entry.id   AF-A0A9D2W1E9-F1
#
_cell.length_a   1.000
_cell.length_b   1.000
_cell.length_c   1.000
_cell.angle_alpha   90.00
_cell.angle_beta   90.00
_cell.angle_gamma   90.00
#
_symmetry.space_group_name_H-M   'P 1'
#
loop_
_entity.id
_entity.type
_entity.pdbx_description
1 polymer ?
#
loop_
_entity_poly.entity_id
_entity_poly.type
_entity_poly.pdbx_seq_one_letter_code
_entity_poly.pdbx_strand_id
1 'polypeptide(L)'
;MSENIKHECGIAMVRLLKPLEYYQQKYGSAFWGLNKMYLLMEKQHNRGQDGAGIAAVKIDAPVGRPYIDRVRSKDPQSILEVFKKVNSDINRLMASRPKAETPQQDLEWIRENIPFASDIYLGHVRYGTYGGNTIEAVHPFMRENITAAKTLVVAGNFNMTNVDFLYNRLVEMGHHPIAKLDTITVMERIGHFLDEEVDALFARYKSEGLHGVELAERVAQQLDTHTVLVRAAKRFDGGFAIAGLVGQGDAFVLRDPAGIRPAFYYADDEVVVVASERPVIQTAFNVPIDSVHEIEPGSALIMHRDGHYELTPVMTPLPKKACSFERIYFSRGSDADIYRERKTLGRNLVEPVLKKIDYDIPHTVFSYIPNTAESSYFGLMEGFEEYLNERKAREISALIASGETPSEERIHDILSCRIRSEKIAIKDAKLRTFITEDASRDDMVAHVYDVTYGVVRPQDNLVLIDDSIVRGTTLRQSIVRIMDRLLPAHLIILSSAPQIRYPDCYGIDMARLDDFIAFRAAIALLRDNGLDEIIDQVYRKCKAQQGHDDTEMINYVKEIYAPFTDTQISDKIAELITAPDIHARVSVIYQTVEGLHKACPNHLGDWYFTGDYPTAGGNRVVNQAFINFMEGRKERAY
;
A
#
# COMPACT_ATOMS: atom_id res chain seq x y z
N MET A 1 -6.72 15.48 -10.97
CA MET A 1 -6.01 14.29 -10.44
C MET A 1 -7.05 13.36 -9.82
N SER A 2 -7.29 12.11 -10.21
CA SER A 2 -7.95 11.17 -9.24
C SER A 2 -7.26 11.41 -7.90
N GLU A 3 -8.03 11.65 -6.85
CA GLU A 3 -7.47 12.23 -5.63
C GLU A 3 -6.34 11.34 -5.16
N ASN A 4 -5.10 11.84 -5.24
CA ASN A 4 -3.93 11.03 -4.94
C ASN A 4 -3.99 10.68 -3.47
N ILE A 5 -4.48 9.47 -3.17
CA ILE A 5 -4.37 8.88 -1.85
C ILE A 5 -2.88 8.52 -1.71
N LYS A 6 -2.16 9.37 -0.99
CA LYS A 6 -0.71 9.44 -0.84
C LYS A 6 -0.01 8.20 -0.17
N HIS A 7 -0.08 6.94 -0.62
CA HIS A 7 0.21 5.81 0.33
C HIS A 7 1.13 4.65 -0.01
N GLU A 8 1.53 4.05 1.12
CA GLU A 8 2.16 2.76 1.39
C GLU A 8 3.61 2.65 1.01
N CYS A 9 4.51 2.74 1.98
CA CYS A 9 5.92 2.41 1.79
C CYS A 9 6.11 0.99 1.25
N GLY A 10 7.23 0.76 0.55
CA GLY A 10 7.63 -0.56 0.08
C GLY A 10 8.90 -1.02 0.78
N ILE A 11 8.96 -2.30 1.15
CA ILE A 11 10.19 -2.94 1.61
C ILE A 11 10.78 -3.83 0.52
N ALA A 12 12.11 -3.92 0.50
CA ALA A 12 12.86 -4.88 -0.30
C ALA A 12 13.98 -5.46 0.56
N MET A 13 14.18 -6.77 0.53
CA MET A 13 15.28 -7.43 1.23
C MET A 13 15.91 -8.47 0.32
N VAL A 14 17.24 -8.58 0.38
CA VAL A 14 18.02 -9.61 -0.31
C VAL A 14 19.03 -10.18 0.68
N ARG A 15 18.99 -11.49 0.89
CA ARG A 15 19.98 -12.27 1.64
C ARG A 15 20.67 -13.23 0.68
N LEU A 16 21.97 -13.04 0.49
CA LEU A 16 22.80 -13.94 -0.30
C LEU A 16 23.12 -15.19 0.53
N LEU A 17 22.93 -16.38 -0.03
CA LEU A 17 23.23 -17.67 0.63
C LEU A 17 24.56 -18.28 0.19
N LYS A 18 25.21 -17.69 -0.82
CA LYS A 18 26.56 -18.06 -1.24
C LYS A 18 27.56 -16.94 -0.92
N PRO A 19 28.87 -17.23 -0.88
CA PRO A 19 29.91 -16.20 -0.83
C PRO A 19 29.91 -15.28 -2.07
N LEU A 20 30.46 -14.07 -1.97
CA LEU A 20 30.49 -13.08 -3.07
C LEU A 20 31.22 -13.62 -4.31
N GLU A 21 32.20 -14.50 -4.12
CA GLU A 21 32.95 -15.20 -5.16
C GLU A 21 32.04 -15.97 -6.11
N TYR A 22 31.00 -16.61 -5.57
CA TYR A 22 30.03 -17.37 -6.36
C TYR A 22 29.30 -16.45 -7.34
N TYR A 23 28.82 -15.29 -6.88
CA TYR A 23 28.09 -14.35 -7.73
C TYR A 23 29.01 -13.65 -8.74
N GLN A 24 30.26 -13.37 -8.37
CA GLN A 24 31.25 -12.88 -9.32
C GLN A 24 31.47 -13.87 -10.47
N GLN A 25 31.58 -15.16 -10.17
CA GLN A 25 31.80 -16.21 -11.17
C GLN A 25 30.56 -16.48 -12.02
N LYS A 26 29.39 -16.62 -11.39
CA LYS A 26 28.15 -16.99 -12.08
C LYS A 26 27.49 -15.82 -12.80
N TYR A 27 27.46 -14.64 -12.18
CA TYR A 27 26.75 -13.46 -12.68
C TYR A 27 27.66 -12.32 -13.15
N GLY A 28 28.99 -12.49 -13.04
CA GLY A 28 29.97 -11.51 -13.48
C GLY A 28 30.16 -10.31 -12.55
N SER A 29 29.54 -10.31 -11.36
CA SER A 29 29.65 -9.20 -10.41
C SER A 29 29.49 -9.63 -8.95
N ALA A 30 30.46 -9.25 -8.12
CA ALA A 30 30.36 -9.34 -6.65
C ALA A 30 29.26 -8.42 -6.06
N PHE A 31 28.78 -7.44 -6.83
CA PHE A 31 27.71 -6.52 -6.44
C PHE A 31 26.33 -6.98 -6.94
N TRP A 32 26.17 -8.24 -7.33
CA TRP A 32 24.90 -8.77 -7.84
C TRP A 32 23.71 -8.50 -6.91
N GLY A 33 23.88 -8.71 -5.59
CA GLY A 33 22.85 -8.41 -4.60
C GLY A 33 22.42 -6.95 -4.60
N LEU A 34 23.40 -6.02 -4.61
CA LEU A 34 23.15 -4.58 -4.72
C LEU A 34 22.43 -4.20 -6.03
N ASN A 35 22.80 -4.80 -7.15
CA ASN A 35 22.13 -4.58 -8.44
C ASN A 35 20.67 -5.07 -8.41
N LYS A 36 20.40 -6.21 -7.76
CA LYS A 36 19.03 -6.70 -7.55
C LYS A 36 18.24 -5.77 -6.64
N MET A 37 18.86 -5.22 -5.60
CA MET A 37 18.21 -4.22 -4.74
C MET A 37 17.75 -2.97 -5.50
N TYR A 38 18.55 -2.46 -6.43
CA TYR A 38 18.13 -1.35 -7.31
C TYR A 38 16.85 -1.69 -8.07
N LEU A 39 16.82 -2.86 -8.71
CA LEU A 39 15.65 -3.32 -9.47
C LEU A 39 14.42 -3.49 -8.58
N LEU A 40 14.57 -4.11 -7.40
CA LEU A 40 13.48 -4.30 -6.44
C LEU A 40 12.89 -2.97 -5.96
N MET A 41 13.73 -1.98 -5.69
CA MET A 41 13.30 -0.65 -5.23
C MET A 41 12.63 0.15 -6.35
N GLU A 42 13.21 0.18 -7.55
CA GLU A 42 12.63 0.86 -8.73
C GLU A 42 11.26 0.25 -9.11
N LYS A 43 11.14 -1.08 -9.04
CA LYS A 43 9.86 -1.77 -9.28
C LYS A 43 8.85 -1.56 -8.15
N GLN A 44 9.21 -0.90 -7.06
CA GLN A 44 8.28 -0.47 -6.00
C GLN A 44 8.07 1.04 -5.97
N HIS A 45 8.46 1.79 -7.01
CA HIS A 45 8.27 3.25 -7.05
C HIS A 45 6.80 3.71 -6.90
N ASN A 46 5.82 2.84 -7.22
CA ASN A 46 4.39 3.10 -6.95
C ASN A 46 4.06 3.20 -5.45
N ARG A 47 4.91 2.64 -4.59
CA ARG A 47 4.81 2.63 -3.11
C ARG A 47 5.59 3.76 -2.44
N GLY A 48 6.35 4.57 -3.18
CA GLY A 48 7.10 5.63 -2.51
C GLY A 48 7.92 6.49 -3.43
N GLN A 49 7.70 7.80 -3.34
CA GLN A 49 8.39 8.81 -4.14
C GLN A 49 9.00 9.92 -3.29
N ASP A 50 8.69 9.97 -1.99
CA ASP A 50 9.08 11.08 -1.11
C ASP A 50 10.44 10.82 -0.43
N GLY A 51 10.89 9.57 -0.36
CA GLY A 51 12.21 9.22 0.13
C GLY A 51 12.56 7.76 -0.15
N ALA A 52 13.83 7.43 -0.05
CA ALA A 52 14.34 6.09 -0.21
C ALA A 52 15.59 5.88 0.64
N GLY A 53 15.84 4.63 1.01
CA GLY A 53 17.07 4.28 1.68
C GLY A 53 17.42 2.82 1.54
N ILE A 54 18.70 2.53 1.73
CA ILE A 54 19.26 1.18 1.71
C ILE A 54 20.23 1.04 2.87
N ALA A 55 20.21 -0.11 3.52
CA ALA A 55 21.20 -0.56 4.47
C ALA A 55 21.72 -1.94 4.05
N ALA A 56 22.95 -2.27 4.42
CA ALA A 56 23.54 -3.57 4.14
C ALA A 56 24.43 -4.04 5.28
N VAL A 57 24.48 -5.35 5.51
CA VAL A 57 25.30 -6.01 6.56
C VAL A 57 26.31 -6.95 5.89
N LYS A 58 27.57 -6.82 6.31
CA LYS A 58 28.66 -7.76 6.01
C LYS A 58 28.82 -8.71 7.18
N ILE A 59 28.67 -9.99 6.90
CA ILE A 59 28.92 -11.04 7.89
C ILE A 59 30.44 -11.24 7.99
N ASP A 60 30.92 -11.37 9.23
CA ASP A 60 32.32 -11.60 9.56
C ASP A 60 33.28 -10.52 9.03
N ALA A 61 32.84 -9.26 9.05
CA ALA A 61 33.73 -8.14 8.77
C ALA A 61 34.87 -8.09 9.81
N PRO A 62 36.13 -7.85 9.39
CA PRO A 62 37.26 -7.75 10.31
C PRO A 62 37.10 -6.64 11.34
N VAL A 63 37.64 -6.84 12.55
CA VAL A 63 37.68 -5.80 13.59
C VAL A 63 38.35 -4.54 13.06
N GLY A 64 37.75 -3.37 13.34
CA GLY A 64 38.21 -2.08 12.83
C GLY A 64 37.72 -1.74 11.42
N ARG A 65 36.92 -2.62 10.79
CA ARG A 65 36.22 -2.34 9.52
C ARG A 65 34.72 -2.17 9.74
N PRO A 66 34.05 -1.30 8.96
CA PRO A 66 32.59 -1.20 8.98
C PRO A 66 31.94 -2.51 8.52
N TYR A 67 30.94 -2.97 9.28
CA TYR A 67 30.12 -4.14 8.96
C TYR A 67 28.70 -3.78 8.53
N ILE A 68 28.27 -2.52 8.74
CA ILE A 68 26.99 -1.99 8.24
C ILE A 68 27.24 -0.74 7.42
N ASP A 69 26.61 -0.70 6.25
CA ASP A 69 26.53 0.49 5.41
C ASP A 69 25.08 0.99 5.38
N ARG A 70 24.87 2.31 5.34
CA ARG A 70 23.53 2.90 5.20
C ARG A 70 23.55 4.21 4.41
N VAL A 71 22.66 4.31 3.43
CA VAL A 71 22.44 5.53 2.63
C VAL A 71 20.95 5.82 2.52
N ARG A 72 20.57 7.10 2.65
CA ARG A 72 19.19 7.58 2.58
C ARG A 72 19.12 8.87 1.76
N SER A 73 18.01 9.10 1.08
CA SER A 73 17.68 10.36 0.40
C SER A 73 16.20 10.69 0.56
N LYS A 74 15.89 11.99 0.64
CA LYS A 74 14.54 12.56 0.62
C LYS A 74 14.27 13.39 -0.65
N ASP A 75 15.18 13.31 -1.61
CA ASP A 75 15.11 14.11 -2.83
C ASP A 75 14.04 13.55 -3.78
N PRO A 76 13.51 14.36 -4.73
CA PRO A 76 12.42 13.93 -5.62
C PRO A 76 12.71 12.69 -6.47
N GLN A 77 13.98 12.33 -6.66
CA GLN A 77 14.45 11.09 -7.30
C GLN A 77 15.27 10.27 -6.29
N SER A 78 14.70 10.06 -5.10
CA SER A 78 15.40 9.49 -3.95
C SER A 78 16.06 8.14 -4.22
N ILE A 79 15.43 7.23 -4.97
CA ILE A 79 16.04 5.94 -5.34
C ILE A 79 17.31 6.17 -6.17
N LEU A 80 17.21 6.96 -7.24
CA LEU A 80 18.34 7.29 -8.10
C LEU A 80 19.48 7.95 -7.30
N GLU A 81 19.17 8.91 -6.43
CA GLU A 81 20.19 9.60 -5.62
C GLU A 81 20.86 8.66 -4.60
N VAL A 82 20.12 7.73 -3.99
CA VAL A 82 20.69 6.68 -3.12
C VAL A 82 21.71 5.85 -3.89
N PHE A 83 21.32 5.28 -5.04
CA PHE A 83 22.22 4.41 -5.80
C PHE A 83 23.35 5.16 -6.49
N LYS A 84 23.15 6.42 -6.86
CA LYS A 84 24.22 7.30 -7.36
C LYS A 84 25.27 7.54 -6.29
N LYS A 85 24.86 7.84 -5.04
CA LYS A 85 25.79 8.00 -3.92
C LYS A 85 26.57 6.71 -3.64
N VAL A 86 25.87 5.58 -3.51
CA VAL A 86 26.49 4.26 -3.30
C VAL A 86 27.52 3.95 -4.41
N ASN A 87 27.11 4.05 -5.68
CA ASN A 87 27.99 3.75 -6.81
C ASN A 87 29.16 4.74 -6.92
N SER A 88 28.98 6.01 -6.55
CA SER A 88 30.08 6.98 -6.55
C SER A 88 31.16 6.63 -5.52
N ASP A 89 30.76 6.17 -4.33
CA ASP A 89 31.69 5.72 -3.29
C ASP A 89 32.41 4.43 -3.70
N ILE A 90 31.68 3.46 -4.26
CA ILE A 90 32.24 2.21 -4.81
C ILE A 90 33.27 2.54 -5.90
N ASN A 91 32.91 3.33 -6.91
CA ASN A 91 33.79 3.65 -8.03
C ASN A 91 35.07 4.37 -7.56
N ARG A 92 34.95 5.31 -6.61
CA ARG A 92 36.10 6.01 -6.04
C ARG A 92 37.06 5.04 -5.36
N LEU A 93 36.55 4.13 -4.53
CA LEU A 93 37.39 3.18 -3.79
C LEU A 93 37.98 2.10 -4.71
N MET A 94 37.20 1.60 -5.66
CA MET A 94 37.66 0.67 -6.69
C MET A 94 38.76 1.27 -7.56
N ALA A 95 38.73 2.57 -7.85
CA ALA A 95 39.80 3.25 -8.59
C ALA A 95 41.12 3.33 -7.82
N SER A 96 41.07 3.34 -6.49
CA SER A 96 42.24 3.31 -5.61
C SER A 96 42.67 1.90 -5.17
N ARG A 97 42.05 0.85 -5.72
CA ARG A 97 42.32 -0.52 -5.27
C ARG A 97 43.76 -0.94 -5.56
N PRO A 98 44.43 -1.65 -4.64
CA PRO A 98 45.72 -2.28 -4.92
C PRO A 98 45.61 -3.27 -6.08
N LYS A 99 46.71 -3.47 -6.79
CA LYS A 99 46.78 -4.55 -7.79
C LYS A 99 46.76 -5.90 -7.07
N ALA A 100 45.69 -6.66 -7.26
CA ALA A 100 45.60 -8.03 -6.75
C ALA A 100 46.44 -8.99 -7.60
N GLU A 101 47.06 -10.00 -6.97
CA GLU A 101 47.84 -11.04 -7.67
C GLU A 101 46.94 -12.19 -8.12
N THR A 102 45.83 -12.42 -7.41
CA THR A 102 44.82 -13.43 -7.74
C THR A 102 43.40 -12.85 -7.69
N PRO A 103 42.43 -13.46 -8.42
CA PRO A 103 41.02 -13.08 -8.29
C PRO A 103 40.47 -13.20 -6.87
N GLN A 104 40.97 -14.16 -6.09
CA GLN A 104 40.58 -14.36 -4.69
C GLN A 104 41.03 -13.20 -3.80
N GLN A 105 42.28 -12.75 -3.95
CA GLN A 105 42.77 -11.58 -3.22
C GLN A 105 42.01 -10.30 -3.59
N ASP A 106 41.63 -10.14 -4.86
CA ASP A 106 40.81 -8.99 -5.30
C ASP A 106 39.44 -9.02 -4.61
N LEU A 107 38.79 -10.18 -4.53
CA LEU A 107 37.47 -10.34 -3.91
C LEU A 107 37.49 -10.16 -2.39
N GLU A 108 38.51 -10.69 -1.72
CA GLU A 108 38.71 -10.47 -0.29
C GLU A 108 38.91 -8.98 0.02
N TRP A 109 39.75 -8.30 -0.77
CA TRP A 109 39.92 -6.85 -0.64
C TRP A 109 38.61 -6.09 -0.89
N ILE A 110 37.82 -6.49 -1.89
CA ILE A 110 36.51 -5.89 -2.18
C ILE A 110 35.57 -6.05 -0.97
N ARG A 111 35.43 -7.28 -0.43
CA ARG A 111 34.56 -7.58 0.72
C ARG A 111 34.93 -6.70 1.92
N GLU A 112 36.21 -6.58 2.22
CA GLU A 112 36.69 -5.81 3.38
C GLU A 112 36.59 -4.29 3.22
N ASN A 113 36.88 -3.77 2.02
CA ASN A 113 37.16 -2.33 1.84
C ASN A 113 36.06 -1.58 1.09
N ILE A 114 35.22 -2.27 0.32
CA ILE A 114 34.19 -1.63 -0.49
C ILE A 114 32.85 -1.63 0.23
N PRO A 115 32.21 -0.46 0.46
CA PRO A 115 30.89 -0.40 1.08
C PRO A 115 29.86 -1.11 0.19
N PHE A 116 28.85 -1.71 0.79
CA PHE A 116 27.80 -2.49 0.10
C PHE A 116 28.30 -3.71 -0.68
N ALA A 117 29.57 -4.13 -0.55
CA ALA A 117 30.00 -5.50 -0.88
C ALA A 117 29.58 -6.43 0.27
N SER A 118 28.27 -6.68 0.37
CA SER A 118 27.61 -7.20 1.58
C SER A 118 26.81 -8.47 1.32
N ASP A 119 26.51 -9.21 2.38
CA ASP A 119 25.77 -10.47 2.31
C ASP A 119 24.25 -10.28 2.48
N ILE A 120 23.82 -9.17 3.09
CA ILE A 120 22.42 -8.86 3.35
C ILE A 120 22.13 -7.40 3.03
N TYR A 121 20.97 -7.13 2.44
CA TYR A 121 20.52 -5.80 2.06
C TYR A 121 19.07 -5.58 2.49
N LEU A 122 18.77 -4.37 2.98
CA LEU A 122 17.43 -3.89 3.30
C LEU A 122 17.20 -2.53 2.64
N GLY A 123 16.28 -2.50 1.70
CA GLY A 123 15.83 -1.30 0.99
C GLY A 123 14.42 -0.89 1.41
N HIS A 124 14.16 0.41 1.33
CA HIS A 124 12.86 0.98 1.61
C HIS A 124 12.57 2.15 0.68
N VAL A 125 11.36 2.18 0.14
CA VAL A 125 10.79 3.34 -0.57
C VAL A 125 9.69 3.94 0.29
N ARG A 126 9.80 5.23 0.57
CA ARG A 126 8.92 5.96 1.48
C ARG A 126 7.92 6.78 0.69
N TYR A 127 6.66 6.62 1.03
CA TYR A 127 5.69 7.67 0.87
C TYR A 127 5.63 8.49 2.16
N GLY A 128 5.85 9.79 2.06
CA GLY A 128 5.81 10.72 3.17
C GLY A 128 4.39 10.86 3.65
N THR A 129 4.06 10.14 4.71
CA THR A 129 2.87 10.42 5.51
C THR A 129 3.13 11.64 6.42
N TYR A 130 2.32 11.81 7.46
CA TYR A 130 2.53 12.83 8.48
C TYR A 130 3.87 12.64 9.22
N GLY A 131 4.52 13.74 9.64
CA GLY A 131 5.87 13.75 10.23
C GLY A 131 6.90 14.58 9.45
N GLY A 132 6.49 15.17 8.33
CA GLY A 132 7.33 16.00 7.48
C GLY A 132 8.21 15.20 6.52
N ASN A 133 8.68 15.86 5.46
CA ASN A 133 9.65 15.27 4.55
C ASN A 133 11.08 15.61 5.00
N THR A 134 11.50 14.99 6.10
CA THR A 134 12.86 15.10 6.65
C THR A 134 13.64 13.81 6.44
N ILE A 135 14.98 13.90 6.48
CA ILE A 135 15.83 12.73 6.30
C ILE A 135 15.74 11.79 7.50
N GLU A 136 15.43 12.33 8.67
CA GLU A 136 15.19 11.62 9.93
C GLU A 136 13.99 10.69 9.82
N ALA A 137 12.99 11.02 9.00
CA ALA A 137 11.81 10.19 8.77
C ALA A 137 11.99 9.13 7.66
N VAL A 138 13.13 9.12 6.97
CA VAL A 138 13.42 8.15 5.89
C VAL A 138 14.02 6.88 6.50
N HIS A 139 13.42 5.73 6.19
CA HIS A 139 13.96 4.42 6.54
C HIS A 139 15.17 4.06 5.64
N PRO A 140 16.03 3.10 6.04
CA PRO A 140 16.03 2.36 7.30
C PRO A 140 16.52 3.16 8.51
N PHE A 141 15.89 2.92 9.66
CA PHE A 141 16.36 3.42 10.97
C PHE A 141 17.40 2.47 11.53
N MET A 142 18.30 2.99 12.36
CA MET A 142 19.44 2.23 12.87
C MET A 142 19.72 2.60 14.31
N ARG A 143 19.88 1.58 15.14
CA ARG A 143 20.34 1.61 16.51
C ARG A 143 21.76 1.03 16.53
N GLU A 144 22.75 1.89 16.71
CA GLU A 144 24.16 1.52 16.70
C GLU A 144 24.62 1.02 18.08
N ASN A 145 25.45 -0.03 18.08
CA ASN A 145 26.13 -0.51 19.27
C ASN A 145 27.55 -0.96 18.91
N ILE A 146 28.47 -0.88 19.88
CA ILE A 146 29.83 -1.41 19.73
C ILE A 146 29.84 -2.94 19.64
N THR A 147 28.82 -3.61 20.21
CA THR A 147 28.58 -5.04 20.07
C THR A 147 27.68 -5.26 18.86
N ALA A 148 28.22 -5.86 17.78
CA ALA A 148 27.49 -6.05 16.53
C ALA A 148 26.16 -6.81 16.70
N ALA A 149 26.10 -7.79 17.61
CA ALA A 149 24.87 -8.53 17.93
C ALA A 149 23.75 -7.66 18.54
N LYS A 150 24.07 -6.46 19.07
CA LYS A 150 23.10 -5.49 19.61
C LYS A 150 22.72 -4.38 18.61
N THR A 151 23.42 -4.31 17.48
CA THR A 151 23.12 -3.34 16.43
C THR A 151 21.90 -3.81 15.65
N LEU A 152 20.94 -2.90 15.44
CA LEU A 152 19.68 -3.19 14.79
C LEU A 152 19.36 -2.14 13.74
N VAL A 153 18.98 -2.58 12.54
CA VAL A 153 18.42 -1.75 11.48
C VAL A 153 16.97 -2.16 11.26
N VAL A 154 16.05 -1.21 11.15
CA VAL A 154 14.61 -1.49 10.91
C VAL A 154 14.07 -0.65 9.77
N ALA A 155 13.32 -1.28 8.87
CA ALA A 155 12.47 -0.64 7.89
C ALA A 155 11.10 -1.32 7.82
N GLY A 156 10.07 -0.66 7.30
CA GLY A 156 8.79 -1.34 7.19
C GLY A 156 7.68 -0.47 6.65
N ASN A 157 6.65 -1.14 6.14
CA ASN A 157 5.36 -0.56 5.84
C ASN A 157 4.44 -0.84 7.02
N PHE A 158 4.34 0.10 7.95
CA PHE A 158 3.54 -0.10 9.14
C PHE A 158 2.97 1.17 9.73
N ASN A 159 1.86 1.00 10.43
CA ASN A 159 1.28 1.96 11.34
C ASN A 159 0.76 1.19 12.56
N MET A 160 1.15 1.64 13.75
CA MET A 160 0.75 1.06 15.03
C MET A 160 -0.40 1.90 15.58
N THR A 161 -1.50 1.27 15.97
CA THR A 161 -2.65 1.98 16.56
C THR A 161 -2.41 2.31 18.04
N ASN A 162 -1.49 1.60 18.70
CA ASN A 162 -1.25 1.67 20.14
C ASN A 162 0.16 2.14 20.51
N VAL A 163 0.74 3.03 19.70
CA VAL A 163 2.07 3.64 19.92
C VAL A 163 2.20 4.21 21.32
N ASP A 164 1.17 4.89 21.82
CA ASP A 164 1.10 5.45 23.16
C ASP A 164 1.38 4.41 24.25
N PHE A 165 0.71 3.26 24.13
CA PHE A 165 0.89 2.15 25.06
C PHE A 165 2.31 1.60 24.96
N LEU A 166 2.79 1.35 23.74
CA LEU A 166 4.12 0.77 23.51
C LEU A 166 5.24 1.70 24.00
N TYR A 167 5.11 3.01 23.76
CA TYR A 167 6.04 4.04 24.22
C TYR A 167 6.09 4.11 25.74
N ASN A 168 4.92 4.17 26.40
CA ASN A 168 4.87 4.22 27.87
C ASN A 168 5.49 2.98 28.50
N ARG A 169 5.34 1.79 27.89
CA ARG A 169 6.01 0.57 28.36
C ARG A 169 7.53 0.66 28.26
N LEU A 170 8.08 1.28 27.22
CA LEU A 170 9.53 1.52 27.14
C LEU A 170 9.99 2.45 28.26
N VAL A 171 9.24 3.52 28.55
CA VAL A 171 9.54 4.45 29.66
C VAL A 171 9.48 3.74 31.01
N GLU A 172 8.47 2.91 31.26
CA GLU A 172 8.36 2.10 32.48
C GLU A 172 9.52 1.10 32.65
N MET A 173 10.08 0.60 31.55
CA MET A 173 11.28 -0.24 31.53
C MET A 173 12.57 0.56 31.78
N GLY A 174 12.49 1.89 31.92
CA GLY A 174 13.63 2.76 32.19
C GLY A 174 14.31 3.34 30.96
N HIS A 175 13.73 3.15 29.76
CA HIS A 175 14.26 3.74 28.53
C HIS A 175 13.85 5.21 28.38
N HIS A 176 14.63 5.95 27.59
CA HIS A 176 14.33 7.34 27.22
C HIS A 176 14.24 7.48 25.69
N PRO A 177 13.11 7.07 25.06
CA PRO A 177 12.98 7.14 23.62
C PRO A 177 12.88 8.61 23.16
N ILE A 178 13.72 8.97 22.17
CA ILE A 178 13.91 10.36 21.72
C ILE A 178 12.70 10.99 21.03
N ALA A 179 11.76 10.17 20.57
CA ALA A 179 10.51 10.63 19.99
C ALA A 179 9.43 9.55 20.09
N LYS A 180 8.18 10.01 20.14
CA LYS A 180 6.98 9.18 20.14
C LYS A 180 6.49 8.98 18.70
N LEU A 181 7.22 8.16 17.96
CA LEU A 181 6.91 7.76 16.58
C LEU A 181 6.87 6.23 16.50
N ASP A 182 5.99 5.68 15.68
CA ASP A 182 5.80 4.24 15.49
C ASP A 182 7.12 3.54 15.21
N THR A 183 7.89 4.06 14.24
CA THR A 183 9.14 3.45 13.81
C THR A 183 10.20 3.41 14.92
N ILE A 184 10.32 4.48 15.70
CA ILE A 184 11.26 4.54 16.82
C ILE A 184 10.78 3.58 17.91
N THR A 185 9.49 3.60 18.24
CA THR A 185 8.93 2.75 19.30
C THR A 185 9.08 1.26 18.96
N VAL A 186 8.83 0.87 17.70
CA VAL A 186 9.04 -0.50 17.22
C VAL A 186 10.52 -0.88 17.27
N MET A 187 11.41 -0.04 16.74
CA MET A 187 12.85 -0.31 16.73
C MET A 187 13.42 -0.44 18.14
N GLU A 188 13.09 0.48 19.05
CA GLU A 188 13.59 0.44 20.44
C GLU A 188 13.03 -0.75 21.20
N ARG A 189 11.79 -1.16 20.94
CA ARG A 189 11.22 -2.36 21.58
C ARG A 189 11.88 -3.64 21.10
N ILE A 190 12.13 -3.79 19.81
CA ILE A 190 12.92 -4.92 19.28
C ILE A 190 14.34 -4.86 19.84
N GLY A 191 14.96 -3.67 19.85
CA GLY A 191 16.30 -3.43 20.39
C GLY A 191 16.44 -3.76 21.87
N HIS A 192 15.42 -3.47 22.68
CA HIS A 192 15.41 -3.83 24.10
C HIS A 192 15.48 -5.35 24.31
N PHE A 193 14.64 -6.12 23.62
CA PHE A 193 14.65 -7.57 23.76
C PHE A 193 15.86 -8.23 23.08
N LEU A 194 16.40 -7.60 22.03
CA LEU A 194 17.68 -7.99 21.42
C LEU A 194 18.82 -7.84 22.44
N ASP A 195 18.88 -6.71 23.15
CA ASP A 195 19.90 -6.49 24.17
C ASP A 195 19.82 -7.50 25.31
N GLU A 196 18.62 -7.81 25.80
CA GLU A 196 18.43 -8.80 26.86
C GLU A 196 18.86 -10.20 26.44
N GLU A 197 18.53 -10.62 25.21
CA GLU A 197 18.93 -11.92 24.68
C GLU A 197 20.45 -12.00 24.56
N VAL A 198 21.07 -10.96 24.00
CA VAL A 198 22.52 -10.87 23.88
C VAL A 198 23.18 -10.91 25.26
N ASP A 199 22.68 -10.14 26.24
CA ASP A 199 23.24 -10.11 27.60
C ASP A 199 23.10 -11.45 28.33
N ALA A 200 21.99 -12.16 28.13
CA ALA A 200 21.79 -13.50 28.67
C ALA A 200 22.82 -14.50 28.09
N LEU A 201 23.06 -14.46 26.78
CA LEU A 201 24.07 -15.31 26.13
C LEU A 201 25.48 -14.93 26.58
N PHE A 202 25.80 -13.65 26.72
CA PHE A 202 27.08 -13.19 27.27
C PHE A 202 27.30 -13.72 28.69
N ALA A 203 26.31 -13.59 29.57
CA ALA A 203 26.41 -14.08 30.95
C ALA A 203 26.64 -15.60 30.99
N ARG A 204 25.88 -16.35 30.19
CA ARG A 204 26.00 -17.81 30.07
C ARG A 204 27.40 -18.21 29.61
N TYR A 205 27.83 -17.76 28.42
CA TYR A 205 29.08 -18.22 27.83
C TYR A 205 30.33 -17.70 28.56
N LYS A 206 30.24 -16.54 29.21
CA LYS A 206 31.28 -16.07 30.12
C LYS A 206 31.43 -16.99 31.34
N SER A 207 30.33 -17.53 31.87
CA SER A 207 30.37 -18.52 32.95
C SER A 207 30.94 -19.88 32.50
N GLU A 208 30.82 -20.19 31.21
CA GLU A 208 31.45 -21.36 30.56
C GLU A 208 32.94 -21.14 30.23
N GLY A 209 33.49 -19.95 30.51
CA GLY A 209 34.92 -19.63 30.36
C GLY A 209 35.30 -18.89 29.07
N LEU A 210 34.34 -18.53 28.21
CA LEU A 210 34.60 -17.80 26.98
C LEU A 210 34.84 -16.30 27.25
N HIS A 211 35.77 -15.70 26.52
CA HIS A 211 36.16 -14.30 26.69
C HIS A 211 36.45 -13.60 25.34
N GLY A 212 36.43 -12.27 25.35
CA GLY A 212 36.85 -11.45 24.21
C GLY A 212 36.12 -11.77 22.91
N VAL A 213 36.89 -11.98 21.84
CA VAL A 213 36.37 -12.25 20.48
C VAL A 213 35.61 -13.58 20.41
N GLU A 214 36.13 -14.64 21.05
CA GLU A 214 35.50 -15.97 21.05
C GLU A 214 34.11 -15.94 21.70
N LEU A 215 33.96 -15.17 22.78
CA LEU A 215 32.67 -14.95 23.42
C LEU A 215 31.69 -14.21 22.48
N ALA A 216 32.15 -13.16 21.81
CA ALA A 216 31.33 -12.40 20.88
C ALA A 216 30.90 -13.24 19.67
N GLU A 217 31.79 -14.05 19.11
CA GLU A 217 31.50 -15.00 18.03
C GLU A 217 30.48 -16.05 18.48
N ARG A 218 30.64 -16.61 19.67
CA ARG A 218 29.70 -17.60 20.22
C ARG A 218 28.32 -17.03 20.45
N VAL A 219 28.22 -15.83 21.05
CA VAL A 219 26.95 -15.10 21.18
C VAL A 219 26.35 -14.87 19.80
N ALA A 220 27.17 -14.46 18.83
CA ALA A 220 26.69 -14.17 17.49
C ALA A 220 26.19 -15.41 16.73
N GLN A 221 26.65 -16.61 17.08
CA GLN A 221 26.20 -17.88 16.50
C GLN A 221 24.97 -18.47 17.21
N GLN A 222 24.61 -17.95 18.38
CA GLN A 222 23.59 -18.55 19.25
C GLN A 222 22.42 -17.61 19.54
N LEU A 223 22.45 -16.40 18.96
CA LEU A 223 21.36 -15.45 19.07
C LEU A 223 20.06 -16.06 18.53
N ASP A 224 19.01 -16.01 19.35
CA ASP A 224 17.68 -16.44 18.95
C ASP A 224 16.82 -15.24 18.56
N THR A 225 16.88 -14.88 17.27
CA THR A 225 16.06 -13.81 16.70
C THR A 225 14.55 -14.11 16.82
N HIS A 226 14.12 -15.38 16.82
CA HIS A 226 12.72 -15.74 16.97
C HIS A 226 12.20 -15.34 18.36
N THR A 227 12.93 -15.71 19.42
CA THR A 227 12.59 -15.35 20.80
C THR A 227 12.54 -13.83 20.98
N VAL A 228 13.48 -13.08 20.40
CA VAL A 228 13.47 -11.60 20.41
C VAL A 228 12.17 -11.05 19.81
N LEU A 229 11.78 -11.54 18.64
CA LEU A 229 10.56 -11.09 17.95
C LEU A 229 9.29 -11.46 18.73
N VAL A 230 9.20 -12.68 19.28
CA VAL A 230 8.05 -13.11 20.09
C VAL A 230 7.86 -12.21 21.31
N ARG A 231 8.95 -11.79 21.95
CA ARG A 231 8.89 -10.88 23.10
C ARG A 231 8.55 -9.45 22.67
N ALA A 232 9.17 -8.95 21.60
CA ALA A 232 8.97 -7.61 21.10
C ALA A 232 7.54 -7.37 20.59
N ALA A 233 7.00 -8.32 19.83
CA ALA A 233 5.69 -8.20 19.19
C ALA A 233 4.50 -8.35 20.15
N LYS A 234 4.74 -8.67 21.44
CA LYS A 234 3.67 -8.70 22.45
C LYS A 234 2.94 -7.37 22.47
N ARG A 235 1.62 -7.42 22.30
CA ARG A 235 0.71 -6.25 22.25
C ARG A 235 0.98 -5.30 21.08
N PHE A 236 1.62 -5.74 20.00
CA PHE A 236 1.55 -4.99 18.75
C PHE A 236 0.10 -4.98 18.24
N ASP A 237 -0.44 -3.79 18.00
CA ASP A 237 -1.75 -3.56 17.40
C ASP A 237 -1.58 -2.58 16.24
N GLY A 238 -2.06 -2.96 15.05
CA GLY A 238 -1.84 -2.21 13.83
C GLY A 238 -1.69 -3.10 12.60
N GLY A 239 -1.37 -2.49 11.46
CA GLY A 239 -1.06 -3.19 10.21
C GLY A 239 0.40 -2.98 9.89
N PHE A 240 1.14 -4.06 9.66
CA PHE A 240 2.59 -3.97 9.54
C PHE A 240 3.25 -5.11 8.76
N ALA A 241 4.24 -4.73 7.96
CA ALA A 241 5.31 -5.58 7.48
C ALA A 241 6.65 -4.93 7.89
N ILE A 242 7.30 -5.48 8.91
CA ILE A 242 8.52 -4.93 9.53
C ILE A 242 9.70 -5.80 9.13
N ALA A 243 10.68 -5.20 8.47
CA ALA A 243 11.93 -5.82 8.08
C ALA A 243 13.07 -5.32 8.97
N GLY A 244 13.98 -6.21 9.39
CA GLY A 244 15.13 -5.84 10.19
C GLY A 244 16.41 -6.57 9.83
N LEU A 245 17.54 -5.92 10.10
CA LEU A 245 18.88 -6.49 10.04
C LEU A 245 19.52 -6.39 11.43
N VAL A 246 20.06 -7.49 11.92
CA VAL A 246 20.90 -7.53 13.12
C VAL A 246 22.35 -7.49 12.69
N GLY A 247 23.17 -6.70 13.37
CA GLY A 247 24.56 -6.46 12.98
C GLY A 247 25.44 -7.71 12.93
N GLN A 248 25.05 -8.80 13.58
CA GLN A 248 25.76 -10.08 13.50
C GLN A 248 25.54 -10.86 12.19
N GLY A 249 24.53 -10.51 11.39
CA GLY A 249 24.17 -11.25 10.16
C GLY A 249 22.82 -11.96 10.17
N ASP A 250 21.98 -11.79 11.20
CA ASP A 250 20.58 -12.23 11.13
C ASP A 250 19.73 -11.15 10.47
N ALA A 251 18.68 -11.56 9.77
CA ALA A 251 17.68 -10.68 9.20
C ALA A 251 16.28 -11.28 9.37
N PHE A 252 15.26 -10.44 9.37
CA PHE A 252 13.89 -10.89 9.51
C PHE A 252 12.90 -10.01 8.77
N VAL A 253 11.74 -10.59 8.41
CA VAL A 253 10.54 -9.85 8.03
C VAL A 253 9.35 -10.40 8.78
N LEU A 254 8.79 -9.59 9.69
CA LEU A 254 7.63 -9.88 10.54
C LEU A 254 6.36 -9.28 9.95
N ARG A 255 5.28 -10.06 9.90
CA ARG A 255 3.97 -9.63 9.40
C ARG A 255 2.90 -9.59 10.49
N ASP A 256 1.99 -8.62 10.40
CA ASP A 256 0.86 -8.45 11.32
C ASP A 256 -0.07 -9.69 11.38
N PRO A 257 -0.76 -9.93 12.51
CA PRO A 257 -1.50 -11.16 12.72
C PRO A 257 -2.79 -11.26 11.91
N ALA A 258 -3.29 -10.15 11.36
CA ALA A 258 -4.47 -10.13 10.48
C ALA A 258 -4.11 -10.19 8.98
N GLY A 259 -2.82 -10.12 8.64
CA GLY A 259 -2.30 -10.09 7.28
C GLY A 259 -2.66 -8.80 6.52
N ILE A 260 -2.80 -7.67 7.22
CA ILE A 260 -3.22 -6.38 6.67
C ILE A 260 -2.26 -5.90 5.58
N ARG A 261 -0.96 -5.84 5.88
CA ARG A 261 0.07 -5.34 4.95
C ARG A 261 0.66 -6.49 4.14
N PRO A 262 0.88 -6.34 2.82
CA PRO A 262 1.44 -7.42 2.01
C PRO A 262 2.96 -7.55 2.19
N ALA A 263 3.43 -8.80 2.21
CA ALA A 263 4.85 -9.15 2.15
C ALA A 263 5.00 -10.51 1.48
N PHE A 264 5.81 -10.57 0.43
CA PHE A 264 6.04 -11.76 -0.38
C PHE A 264 7.52 -12.12 -0.36
N TYR A 265 7.82 -13.41 -0.43
CA TYR A 265 9.19 -13.90 -0.47
C TYR A 265 9.40 -14.98 -1.54
N TYR A 266 10.65 -15.10 -1.96
CA TYR A 266 11.17 -16.19 -2.80
C TYR A 266 12.49 -16.65 -2.20
N ALA A 267 12.75 -17.96 -2.25
CA ALA A 267 14.01 -18.53 -1.82
C ALA A 267 14.42 -19.71 -2.70
N ASP A 268 15.72 -19.81 -2.97
CA ASP A 268 16.38 -20.96 -3.59
C ASP A 268 17.69 -21.30 -2.84
N ASP A 269 18.60 -22.05 -3.46
CA ASP A 269 19.89 -22.40 -2.84
C ASP A 269 20.92 -21.27 -2.85
N GLU A 270 20.60 -20.14 -3.48
CA GLU A 270 21.47 -19.00 -3.69
C GLU A 270 20.99 -17.73 -2.99
N VAL A 271 19.69 -17.52 -2.83
CA VAL A 271 19.18 -16.24 -2.33
C VAL A 271 17.85 -16.41 -1.61
N VAL A 272 17.63 -15.56 -0.60
CA VAL A 272 16.29 -15.28 -0.05
C VAL A 272 15.96 -13.81 -0.35
N VAL A 273 14.77 -13.57 -0.88
CA VAL A 273 14.32 -12.24 -1.31
C VAL A 273 12.95 -11.96 -0.72
N VAL A 274 12.73 -10.73 -0.25
CA VAL A 274 11.41 -10.25 0.19
C VAL A 274 11.08 -8.93 -0.52
N ALA A 275 9.81 -8.76 -0.90
CA ALA A 275 9.27 -7.49 -1.37
C ALA A 275 7.81 -7.31 -0.93
N SER A 276 7.30 -6.08 -0.92
CA SER A 276 5.89 -5.82 -0.62
C SER A 276 4.93 -6.32 -1.70
N GLU A 277 5.41 -6.56 -2.93
CA GLU A 277 4.58 -7.03 -4.05
C GLU A 277 5.22 -8.21 -4.79
N ARG A 278 4.42 -9.23 -5.12
CA ARG A 278 4.87 -10.42 -5.85
C ARG A 278 5.48 -10.12 -7.23
N PRO A 279 4.89 -9.28 -8.12
CA PRO A 279 5.46 -9.01 -9.44
C PRO A 279 6.86 -8.38 -9.42
N VAL A 280 7.22 -7.73 -8.32
CA VAL A 280 8.54 -7.13 -8.11
C VAL A 280 9.61 -8.22 -8.06
N ILE A 281 9.37 -9.29 -7.30
CA ILE A 281 10.26 -10.44 -7.20
C ILE A 281 10.34 -11.17 -8.55
N GLN A 282 9.19 -11.45 -9.17
CA GLN A 282 9.13 -12.12 -10.47
C GLN A 282 9.94 -11.37 -11.53
N THR A 283 9.82 -10.04 -11.59
CA THR A 283 10.55 -9.22 -12.56
C THR A 283 12.05 -9.15 -12.23
N ALA A 284 12.40 -9.00 -10.95
CA ALA A 284 13.80 -8.84 -10.56
C ALA A 284 14.60 -10.15 -10.64
N PHE A 285 13.96 -11.31 -10.41
CA PHE A 285 14.62 -12.63 -10.34
C PHE A 285 14.25 -13.58 -11.48
N ASN A 286 13.30 -13.20 -12.34
CA ASN A 286 12.81 -14.02 -13.46
C ASN A 286 12.28 -15.38 -12.99
N VAL A 287 11.36 -15.35 -12.03
CA VAL A 287 10.81 -16.55 -11.38
C VAL A 287 9.31 -16.73 -11.68
N PRO A 288 8.81 -17.97 -11.76
CA PRO A 288 7.39 -18.24 -11.97
C PRO A 288 6.54 -17.81 -10.78
N ILE A 289 5.27 -17.54 -11.02
CA ILE A 289 4.32 -17.04 -10.01
C ILE A 289 4.21 -17.95 -8.78
N ASP A 290 4.21 -19.27 -8.97
CA ASP A 290 4.00 -20.27 -7.90
C ASP A 290 5.22 -20.43 -6.97
N SER A 291 6.37 -19.87 -7.35
CA SER A 291 7.57 -19.87 -6.49
C SER A 291 7.61 -18.71 -5.51
N VAL A 292 6.72 -17.72 -5.66
CA VAL A 292 6.65 -16.56 -4.78
C VAL A 292 5.53 -16.76 -3.77
N HIS A 293 5.89 -16.79 -2.51
CA HIS A 293 5.00 -17.10 -1.40
C HIS A 293 4.69 -15.84 -0.59
N GLU A 294 3.50 -15.79 0.02
CA GLU A 294 3.12 -14.71 0.93
C GLU A 294 3.59 -15.07 2.36
N ILE A 295 4.16 -14.12 3.10
CA ILE A 295 4.49 -14.34 4.52
C ILE A 295 3.17 -14.51 5.29
N GLU A 296 3.05 -15.58 6.07
CA GLU A 296 1.79 -15.88 6.78
C GLU A 296 1.44 -14.83 7.86
N PRO A 297 0.14 -14.56 8.11
CA PRO A 297 -0.28 -13.65 9.17
C PRO A 297 0.29 -14.05 10.54
N GLY A 298 0.93 -13.12 11.23
CA GLY A 298 1.49 -13.34 12.57
C GLY A 298 2.82 -14.07 12.58
N SER A 299 3.39 -14.37 11.42
CA SER A 299 4.65 -15.07 11.27
C SER A 299 5.79 -14.13 10.88
N ALA A 300 7.03 -14.58 11.10
CA ALA A 300 8.23 -13.94 10.59
C ALA A 300 9.01 -14.90 9.69
N LEU A 301 9.49 -14.38 8.56
CA LEU A 301 10.57 -15.02 7.81
C LEU A 301 11.89 -14.59 8.44
N ILE A 302 12.61 -15.51 9.05
CA ILE A 302 13.92 -15.29 9.69
C ILE A 302 14.99 -15.89 8.79
N MET A 303 16.02 -15.11 8.50
CA MET A 303 17.20 -15.47 7.70
C MET A 303 18.42 -15.38 8.61
N HIS A 304 18.98 -16.53 8.94
CA HIS A 304 20.08 -16.67 9.87
C HIS A 304 21.43 -16.35 9.22
N ARG A 305 22.40 -15.98 10.06
CA ARG A 305 23.76 -15.67 9.61
C ARG A 305 24.46 -16.82 8.87
N ASP A 306 24.10 -18.07 9.16
CA ASP A 306 24.68 -19.27 8.55
C ASP A 306 24.05 -19.62 7.19
N GLY A 307 23.00 -18.89 6.78
CA GLY A 307 22.27 -19.09 5.53
C GLY A 307 21.02 -19.96 5.68
N HIS A 308 20.73 -20.53 6.86
CA HIS A 308 19.42 -21.12 7.12
C HIS A 308 18.33 -20.04 7.11
N TYR A 309 17.13 -20.39 6.64
CA TYR A 309 15.97 -19.53 6.77
C TYR A 309 14.74 -20.33 7.15
N GLU A 310 13.82 -19.71 7.88
CA GLU A 310 12.58 -20.34 8.31
C GLU A 310 11.43 -19.33 8.36
N LEU A 311 10.22 -19.82 8.11
CA LEU A 311 8.99 -19.09 8.33
C LEU A 311 8.36 -19.64 9.63
N THR A 312 8.30 -18.81 10.67
CA THR A 312 7.89 -19.25 12.01
C THR A 312 6.85 -18.32 12.63
N PRO A 313 5.84 -18.84 13.36
CA PRO A 313 4.87 -18.01 14.07
C PRO A 313 5.51 -17.16 15.17
N VAL A 314 5.18 -15.87 15.22
CA VAL A 314 5.63 -14.92 16.25
C VAL A 314 4.47 -14.43 17.12
N MET A 315 3.29 -14.34 16.54
CA MET A 315 2.05 -13.93 17.19
C MET A 315 0.93 -14.92 16.85
N THR A 316 -0.10 -14.98 17.68
CA THR A 316 -1.31 -15.74 17.35
C THR A 316 -2.01 -15.10 16.13
N PRO A 317 -2.23 -15.84 15.03
CA PRO A 317 -2.94 -15.30 13.88
C PRO A 317 -4.37 -14.88 14.24
N LEU A 318 -4.80 -13.74 13.72
CA LEU A 318 -6.17 -13.24 13.77
C LEU A 318 -6.93 -13.69 12.51
N PRO A 319 -8.28 -13.57 12.48
CA PRO A 319 -9.02 -13.74 11.25
C PRO A 319 -8.43 -12.89 10.11
N LYS A 320 -8.09 -13.52 8.98
CA LYS A 320 -7.43 -12.85 7.85
C LYS A 320 -8.32 -11.72 7.33
N LYS A 321 -7.85 -10.49 7.48
CA LYS A 321 -8.50 -9.25 7.06
C LYS A 321 -7.53 -8.41 6.23
N ALA A 322 -6.89 -9.07 5.25
CA ALA A 322 -5.96 -8.43 4.33
C ALA A 322 -6.63 -7.27 3.59
N CYS A 323 -5.90 -6.16 3.42
CA CYS A 323 -6.41 -4.91 2.88
C CYS A 323 -7.03 -5.09 1.48
N SER A 324 -8.33 -4.81 1.32
CA SER A 324 -8.99 -4.83 0.00
C SER A 324 -8.54 -3.67 -0.90
N PHE A 325 -8.07 -2.55 -0.32
CA PHE A 325 -7.64 -1.38 -1.06
C PHE A 325 -6.34 -1.62 -1.84
N GLU A 326 -5.53 -2.57 -1.39
CA GLU A 326 -4.39 -3.09 -2.16
C GLU A 326 -4.85 -3.65 -3.50
N ARG A 327 -5.99 -4.35 -3.52
CA ARG A 327 -6.56 -4.95 -4.73
C ARG A 327 -7.29 -3.95 -5.61
N ILE A 328 -7.99 -2.99 -5.00
CA ILE A 328 -8.71 -1.92 -5.71
C ILE A 328 -7.73 -0.96 -6.40
N TYR A 329 -6.69 -0.50 -5.70
CA TYR A 329 -5.89 0.64 -6.13
C TYR A 329 -4.37 0.52 -5.95
N PHE A 330 -3.87 0.21 -4.74
CA PHE A 330 -2.45 0.46 -4.39
C PHE A 330 -1.45 -0.48 -5.07
N SER A 331 -1.71 -1.78 -5.01
CA SER A 331 -0.81 -2.76 -5.61
C SER A 331 -0.89 -2.69 -7.13
N ARG A 332 0.18 -3.15 -7.78
CA ARG A 332 0.26 -3.15 -9.24
C ARG A 332 -0.82 -4.04 -9.85
N GLY A 333 -1.55 -3.49 -10.80
CA GLY A 333 -2.53 -4.22 -11.60
C GLY A 333 -1.93 -5.31 -12.50
N SER A 334 -0.60 -5.41 -12.58
CA SER A 334 0.10 -6.49 -13.30
C SER A 334 0.20 -7.80 -12.51
N ASP A 335 -0.13 -7.80 -11.21
CA ASP A 335 -0.28 -9.04 -10.46
C ASP A 335 -1.47 -9.84 -10.98
N ALA A 336 -1.30 -11.14 -11.20
CA ALA A 336 -2.30 -11.98 -11.87
C ALA A 336 -3.63 -12.06 -11.09
N ASP A 337 -3.59 -12.00 -9.76
CA ASP A 337 -4.81 -12.02 -8.95
C ASP A 337 -5.48 -10.65 -9.03
N ILE A 338 -4.73 -9.58 -8.81
CA ILE A 338 -5.24 -8.20 -8.85
C ILE A 338 -5.87 -7.88 -10.20
N TYR A 339 -5.24 -8.30 -11.29
CA TYR A 339 -5.75 -8.06 -12.63
C TYR A 339 -7.15 -8.68 -12.82
N ARG A 340 -7.32 -9.94 -12.38
CA ARG A 340 -8.60 -10.65 -12.45
C ARG A 340 -9.62 -10.03 -11.51
N GLU A 341 -9.23 -9.73 -10.28
CA GLU A 341 -10.07 -9.10 -9.26
C GLU A 341 -10.61 -7.75 -9.75
N ARG A 342 -9.76 -6.88 -10.30
CA ARG A 342 -10.16 -5.57 -10.87
C ARG A 342 -11.13 -5.72 -12.04
N LYS A 343 -10.91 -6.68 -12.95
CA LYS A 343 -11.87 -6.96 -14.02
C LYS A 343 -13.22 -7.39 -13.46
N THR A 344 -13.24 -8.23 -12.43
CA THR A 344 -14.49 -8.62 -11.76
C THR A 344 -15.18 -7.42 -11.10
N LEU A 345 -14.44 -6.51 -10.47
CA LEU A 345 -15.00 -5.26 -9.93
C LEU A 345 -15.71 -4.44 -11.02
N GLY A 346 -15.11 -4.34 -12.20
CA GLY A 346 -15.74 -3.73 -13.38
C GLY A 346 -17.01 -4.43 -13.82
N ARG A 347 -16.95 -5.77 -13.97
CA ARG A 347 -18.09 -6.59 -14.41
C ARG A 347 -19.29 -6.48 -13.48
N ASN A 348 -19.07 -6.37 -12.17
CA ASN A 348 -20.13 -6.21 -11.17
C ASN A 348 -20.98 -4.93 -11.35
N LEU A 349 -20.45 -3.93 -12.05
CA LEU A 349 -21.12 -2.64 -12.26
C LEU A 349 -22.04 -2.64 -13.49
N VAL A 350 -22.05 -3.70 -14.31
CA VAL A 350 -22.86 -3.77 -15.55
C VAL A 350 -24.35 -3.58 -15.27
N GLU A 351 -24.92 -4.41 -14.38
CA GLU A 351 -26.37 -4.35 -14.09
C GLU A 351 -26.80 -3.02 -13.45
N PRO A 352 -26.09 -2.46 -12.44
CA PRO A 352 -26.35 -1.12 -11.95
C PRO A 352 -26.35 -0.04 -13.05
N VAL A 353 -25.40 -0.12 -13.99
CA VAL A 353 -25.32 0.84 -15.10
C VAL A 353 -26.46 0.66 -16.08
N LEU A 354 -26.77 -0.58 -16.48
CA LEU A 354 -27.88 -0.91 -17.37
C LEU A 354 -29.20 -0.31 -16.87
N LYS A 355 -29.49 -0.46 -15.57
CA LYS A 355 -30.67 0.15 -14.94
C LYS A 355 -30.62 1.67 -14.95
N LYS A 356 -29.44 2.27 -14.79
CA LYS A 356 -29.29 3.74 -14.71
C LYS A 356 -29.44 4.43 -16.06
N ILE A 357 -29.08 3.76 -17.15
CA ILE A 357 -29.24 4.24 -18.53
C ILE A 357 -30.54 3.76 -19.18
N ASP A 358 -31.48 3.19 -18.40
CA ASP A 358 -32.73 2.60 -18.90
C ASP A 358 -32.52 1.61 -20.06
N TYR A 359 -31.42 0.84 -19.99
CA TYR A 359 -30.96 -0.11 -21.01
C TYR A 359 -30.65 0.51 -22.40
N ASP A 360 -30.48 1.84 -22.51
CA ASP A 360 -30.15 2.57 -23.74
C ASP A 360 -28.65 2.51 -24.11
N ILE A 361 -28.22 1.36 -24.61
CA ILE A 361 -26.84 1.15 -25.09
C ILE A 361 -26.48 2.04 -26.31
N PRO A 362 -27.33 2.20 -27.35
CA PRO A 362 -26.98 3.00 -28.52
C PRO A 362 -26.61 4.46 -28.23
N HIS A 363 -27.21 5.05 -27.19
CA HIS A 363 -26.92 6.42 -26.74
C HIS A 363 -26.02 6.45 -25.51
N THR A 364 -25.18 5.44 -25.26
CA THR A 364 -24.26 5.43 -24.13
C THR A 364 -22.81 5.31 -24.61
N VAL A 365 -21.96 6.24 -24.17
CA VAL A 365 -20.50 6.23 -24.36
C VAL A 365 -19.84 5.81 -23.06
N PHE A 366 -18.96 4.80 -23.14
CA PHE A 366 -18.19 4.30 -22.01
C PHE A 366 -16.75 4.78 -22.10
N SER A 367 -16.20 5.21 -20.96
CA SER A 367 -14.78 5.52 -20.81
C SER A 367 -14.33 5.32 -19.36
N TYR A 368 -13.09 5.67 -19.06
CA TYR A 368 -12.49 5.54 -17.73
C TYR A 368 -11.59 6.73 -17.41
N ILE A 369 -11.32 6.92 -16.12
CA ILE A 369 -10.39 7.94 -15.63
C ILE A 369 -8.99 7.31 -15.51
N PRO A 370 -7.98 7.75 -16.29
CA PRO A 370 -6.68 7.09 -16.30
C PRO A 370 -5.87 7.33 -15.00
N ASN A 371 -5.03 6.37 -14.56
CA ASN A 371 -4.65 5.13 -15.25
C ASN A 371 -5.17 3.86 -14.53
N THR A 372 -5.34 3.88 -13.21
CA THR A 372 -5.58 2.67 -12.40
C THR A 372 -6.91 1.98 -12.71
N ALA A 373 -7.92 2.75 -13.12
CA ALA A 373 -9.25 2.22 -13.45
C ALA A 373 -9.29 1.36 -14.73
N GLU A 374 -8.22 1.33 -15.54
CA GLU A 374 -8.17 0.65 -16.84
C GLU A 374 -8.53 -0.85 -16.76
N SER A 375 -8.00 -1.61 -15.80
CA SER A 375 -8.34 -3.03 -15.67
C SER A 375 -9.81 -3.25 -15.29
N SER A 376 -10.36 -2.37 -14.45
CA SER A 376 -11.80 -2.40 -14.12
C SER A 376 -12.65 -2.02 -15.33
N TYR A 377 -12.20 -1.06 -16.13
CA TYR A 377 -12.86 -0.69 -17.38
C TYR A 377 -12.92 -1.87 -18.37
N PHE A 378 -11.83 -2.61 -18.56
CA PHE A 378 -11.86 -3.80 -19.41
C PHE A 378 -12.87 -4.84 -18.90
N GLY A 379 -12.93 -5.06 -17.59
CA GLY A 379 -13.94 -5.95 -17.01
C GLY A 379 -15.37 -5.47 -17.20
N LEU A 380 -15.61 -4.16 -17.11
CA LEU A 380 -16.90 -3.55 -17.41
C LEU A 380 -17.29 -3.79 -18.88
N MET A 381 -16.36 -3.58 -19.82
CA MET A 381 -16.59 -3.77 -21.25
C MET A 381 -16.91 -5.23 -21.58
N GLU A 382 -16.13 -6.18 -21.03
CA GLU A 382 -16.41 -7.61 -21.21
C GLU A 382 -17.81 -7.98 -20.72
N GLY A 383 -18.23 -7.49 -19.55
CA GLY A 383 -19.56 -7.76 -19.04
C GLY A 383 -20.69 -7.14 -19.88
N PHE A 384 -20.46 -5.95 -20.47
CA PHE A 384 -21.40 -5.36 -21.42
C PHE A 384 -21.45 -6.11 -22.75
N GLU A 385 -20.32 -6.64 -23.23
CA GLU A 385 -20.26 -7.51 -24.41
C GLU A 385 -21.02 -8.82 -24.17
N GLU A 386 -20.83 -9.45 -23.01
CA GLU A 386 -21.58 -10.64 -22.57
C GLU A 386 -23.10 -10.37 -22.59
N TYR A 387 -23.55 -9.29 -21.93
CA TYR A 387 -24.95 -8.86 -21.93
C TYR A 387 -25.49 -8.64 -23.36
N LEU A 388 -24.72 -7.95 -24.20
CA LEU A 388 -25.12 -7.63 -25.57
C LEU A 388 -25.24 -8.88 -26.43
N ASN A 389 -24.35 -9.85 -26.27
CA ASN A 389 -24.42 -11.14 -26.95
C ASN A 389 -25.66 -11.93 -26.54
N GLU A 390 -26.00 -11.97 -25.25
CA GLU A 390 -27.23 -12.61 -24.76
C GLU A 390 -28.48 -11.92 -25.28
N ARG A 391 -28.48 -10.58 -25.33
CA ARG A 391 -29.59 -9.80 -25.89
C ARG A 391 -29.77 -10.12 -27.38
N LYS A 392 -28.70 -10.11 -28.18
CA LYS A 392 -28.73 -10.44 -29.61
C LYS A 392 -29.26 -11.85 -29.85
N ALA A 393 -28.80 -12.83 -29.08
CA ALA A 393 -29.27 -14.21 -29.16
C ALA A 393 -30.77 -14.33 -28.84
N ARG A 394 -31.25 -13.61 -27.81
CA ARG A 394 -32.68 -13.55 -27.46
C ARG A 394 -33.53 -12.91 -28.56
N GLU A 395 -33.08 -11.80 -29.14
CA GLU A 395 -33.78 -11.13 -30.25
C GLU A 395 -33.92 -12.06 -31.46
N ILE A 396 -32.84 -12.71 -31.88
CA ILE A 396 -32.86 -13.68 -33.00
C ILE A 396 -33.80 -14.86 -32.67
N SER A 397 -33.70 -15.40 -31.46
CA SER A 397 -34.55 -16.53 -31.02
C SER A 397 -36.02 -16.15 -30.99
N ALA A 398 -36.35 -14.92 -30.58
CA ALA A 398 -37.72 -14.42 -30.55
C ALA A 398 -38.31 -14.25 -31.96
N LEU A 399 -37.52 -13.78 -32.94
CA LEU A 399 -37.93 -13.73 -34.33
C LEU A 399 -38.29 -15.13 -34.85
N ILE A 400 -37.39 -16.11 -34.63
CA ILE A 400 -37.62 -17.51 -35.01
C ILE A 400 -38.87 -18.08 -34.33
N ALA A 401 -39.05 -17.83 -33.02
CA ALA A 401 -40.19 -18.32 -32.26
C ALA A 401 -41.53 -17.72 -32.72
N SER A 402 -41.51 -16.52 -33.32
CA SER A 402 -42.69 -15.89 -33.91
C SER A 402 -43.09 -16.46 -35.28
N GLY A 403 -42.32 -17.43 -35.80
CA GLY A 403 -42.52 -18.04 -37.12
C GLY A 403 -41.83 -17.27 -38.26
N GLU A 404 -41.04 -16.24 -37.93
CA GLU A 404 -40.25 -15.49 -38.89
C GLU A 404 -38.90 -16.18 -39.15
N THR A 405 -38.51 -16.32 -40.41
CA THR A 405 -37.13 -16.65 -40.78
C THR A 405 -36.37 -15.33 -40.98
N PRO A 406 -35.54 -14.88 -40.03
CA PRO A 406 -34.90 -13.57 -40.13
C PRO A 406 -33.99 -13.52 -41.37
N SER A 407 -34.13 -12.46 -42.16
CA SER A 407 -33.27 -12.20 -43.32
C SER A 407 -31.82 -11.92 -42.88
N GLU A 408 -30.88 -12.09 -43.79
CA GLU A 408 -29.47 -11.76 -43.52
C GLU A 408 -29.31 -10.28 -43.10
N GLU A 409 -30.03 -9.35 -43.74
CA GLU A 409 -30.06 -7.94 -43.39
C GLU A 409 -30.55 -7.73 -41.94
N ARG A 410 -31.64 -8.40 -41.55
CA ARG A 410 -32.17 -8.30 -40.19
C ARG A 410 -31.21 -8.84 -39.13
N ILE A 411 -30.50 -9.91 -39.44
CA ILE A 411 -29.46 -10.47 -38.58
C ILE A 411 -28.29 -9.47 -38.47
N HIS A 412 -27.83 -8.89 -39.58
CA HIS A 412 -26.77 -7.89 -39.56
C HIS A 412 -27.15 -6.66 -38.74
N ASP A 413 -28.39 -6.19 -38.82
CA ASP A 413 -28.88 -5.09 -37.98
C ASP A 413 -28.73 -5.40 -36.49
N ILE A 414 -29.14 -6.59 -36.04
CA ILE A 414 -29.00 -7.04 -34.65
C ILE A 414 -27.53 -7.13 -34.25
N LEU A 415 -26.69 -7.70 -35.12
CA LEU A 415 -25.26 -7.88 -34.87
C LEU A 415 -24.48 -6.55 -34.89
N SER A 416 -24.98 -5.54 -35.62
CA SER A 416 -24.35 -4.22 -35.76
C SER A 416 -24.33 -3.42 -34.47
N CYS A 417 -25.23 -3.71 -33.52
CA CYS A 417 -25.23 -3.07 -32.22
C CYS A 417 -23.91 -3.39 -31.50
N ARG A 418 -23.17 -2.35 -31.11
CA ARG A 418 -21.86 -2.45 -30.44
C ARG A 418 -21.79 -1.46 -29.29
N ILE A 419 -20.96 -1.78 -28.31
CA ILE A 419 -20.63 -0.87 -27.21
C ILE A 419 -19.77 0.29 -27.76
N ARG A 420 -20.13 1.53 -27.44
CA ARG A 420 -19.34 2.72 -27.77
C ARG A 420 -18.29 2.94 -26.69
N SER A 421 -17.18 2.23 -26.80
CA SER A 421 -16.03 2.30 -25.89
C SER A 421 -15.00 3.29 -26.42
N GLU A 422 -14.72 4.35 -25.66
CA GLU A 422 -13.92 5.47 -26.14
C GLU A 422 -12.90 5.93 -25.10
N LYS A 423 -11.81 6.54 -25.53
CA LYS A 423 -10.85 7.20 -24.63
C LYS A 423 -11.21 8.69 -24.54
N ILE A 424 -12.07 9.04 -23.59
CA ILE A 424 -12.55 10.41 -23.41
C ILE A 424 -11.59 11.19 -22.52
N ALA A 425 -11.32 10.71 -21.30
CA ALA A 425 -10.39 11.38 -20.39
C ALA A 425 -8.94 11.05 -20.76
N ILE A 426 -8.13 12.08 -21.03
CA ILE A 426 -6.70 11.95 -21.28
C ILE A 426 -5.96 12.69 -20.16
N LYS A 427 -5.03 12.00 -19.49
CA LYS A 427 -4.24 12.59 -18.40
C LYS A 427 -2.92 13.13 -18.94
N ASP A 428 -2.69 14.43 -18.86
CA ASP A 428 -1.38 15.02 -19.16
C ASP A 428 -0.49 14.93 -17.91
N ALA A 429 0.51 14.06 -17.96
CA ALA A 429 1.39 13.75 -16.83
C ALA A 429 2.45 14.83 -16.54
N LYS A 430 2.59 15.87 -17.38
CA LYS A 430 3.72 16.82 -17.30
C LYS A 430 3.44 18.12 -16.54
N LEU A 431 2.18 18.45 -16.24
CA LEU A 431 1.82 19.64 -15.46
C LEU A 431 1.99 19.37 -13.95
N ARG A 432 3.24 19.36 -13.46
CA ARG A 432 3.50 19.58 -12.03
C ARG A 432 3.51 21.09 -11.80
N THR A 433 2.59 21.61 -10.99
CA THR A 433 2.48 23.04 -10.68
C THR A 433 3.77 23.55 -10.04
N PHE A 434 4.63 24.20 -10.83
CA PHE A 434 5.77 24.97 -10.33
C PHE A 434 5.27 26.36 -9.96
N ILE A 435 5.16 26.62 -8.65
CA ILE A 435 5.07 27.93 -7.99
C ILE A 435 4.09 28.92 -8.65
N THR A 436 2.84 28.95 -8.18
CA THR A 436 1.88 30.02 -8.51
C THR A 436 0.93 30.29 -7.32
N GLU A 437 0.46 31.55 -7.19
CA GLU A 437 -0.47 32.03 -6.16
C GLU A 437 -1.78 31.20 -6.15
N ASP A 438 -2.41 31.03 -4.97
CA ASP A 438 -3.53 30.10 -4.76
C ASP A 438 -4.69 30.25 -5.76
N ALA A 439 -4.96 31.46 -6.26
CA ALA A 439 -6.02 31.70 -7.26
C ALA A 439 -5.71 31.15 -8.67
N SER A 440 -4.43 31.02 -9.03
CA SER A 440 -3.98 30.45 -10.30
C SER A 440 -3.77 28.93 -10.27
N ARG A 441 -3.88 28.32 -9.09
CA ARG A 441 -3.69 26.88 -8.90
C ARG A 441 -4.90 26.07 -9.33
N ASP A 442 -6.11 26.57 -9.04
CA ASP A 442 -7.37 25.91 -9.39
C ASP A 442 -7.56 25.82 -10.92
N ASP A 443 -7.15 26.85 -11.67
CA ASP A 443 -7.20 26.88 -13.13
C ASP A 443 -6.23 25.86 -13.76
N MET A 444 -4.99 25.77 -13.25
CA MET A 444 -4.02 24.76 -13.69
C MET A 444 -4.44 23.32 -13.35
N VAL A 445 -5.15 23.10 -12.23
CA VAL A 445 -5.69 21.77 -11.86
C VAL A 445 -6.80 21.34 -12.81
N ALA A 446 -7.59 22.28 -13.33
CA ALA A 446 -8.61 22.02 -14.35
C ALA A 446 -8.02 21.56 -15.70
N HIS A 447 -6.75 21.87 -15.98
CA HIS A 447 -6.03 21.49 -17.21
C HIS A 447 -5.20 20.19 -17.11
N VAL A 448 -5.28 19.46 -15.99
CA VAL A 448 -4.59 18.14 -15.84
C VAL A 448 -5.18 17.08 -16.77
N TYR A 449 -6.46 17.25 -17.12
CA TYR A 449 -7.14 16.38 -18.05
C TYR A 449 -7.43 17.13 -19.34
N ASP A 450 -7.34 16.41 -20.45
CA ASP A 450 -7.88 16.79 -21.73
C ASP A 450 -9.03 15.83 -22.10
N VAL A 451 -9.86 16.23 -23.06
CA VAL A 451 -11.00 15.44 -23.52
C VAL A 451 -11.02 15.24 -25.02
N THR A 452 -11.45 14.05 -25.44
CA THR A 452 -11.70 13.77 -26.86
C THR A 452 -13.03 14.37 -27.30
N TYR A 453 -12.99 15.43 -28.12
CA TYR A 453 -14.17 16.10 -28.66
C TYR A 453 -14.78 15.37 -29.88
N GLY A 454 -16.08 15.56 -30.10
CA GLY A 454 -16.81 15.07 -31.29
C GLY A 454 -17.35 13.64 -31.20
N VAL A 455 -17.10 12.95 -30.08
CA VAL A 455 -17.51 11.55 -29.86
C VAL A 455 -18.84 11.43 -29.10
N VAL A 456 -19.06 12.32 -28.14
CA VAL A 456 -20.27 12.40 -27.31
C VAL A 456 -21.26 13.36 -27.97
N ARG A 457 -22.52 12.94 -28.08
CA ARG A 457 -23.63 13.73 -28.64
C ARG A 457 -24.51 14.27 -27.49
N PRO A 458 -25.27 15.37 -27.69
CA PRO A 458 -26.06 15.97 -26.62
C PRO A 458 -27.08 15.06 -25.92
N GLN A 459 -27.60 14.06 -26.63
CA GLN A 459 -28.54 13.08 -26.08
C GLN A 459 -27.86 11.89 -25.38
N ASP A 460 -26.53 11.77 -25.46
CA ASP A 460 -25.83 10.59 -24.97
C ASP A 460 -25.67 10.60 -23.44
N ASN A 461 -25.66 9.40 -22.86
CA ASN A 461 -25.11 9.13 -21.54
C ASN A 461 -23.60 8.97 -21.65
N LEU A 462 -22.83 9.63 -20.78
CA LEU A 462 -21.39 9.45 -20.64
C LEU A 462 -21.09 8.71 -19.33
N VAL A 463 -20.61 7.48 -19.43
CA VAL A 463 -20.29 6.61 -18.30
C VAL A 463 -18.77 6.58 -18.11
N LEU A 464 -18.30 7.00 -16.94
CA LEU A 464 -16.87 7.05 -16.59
C LEU A 464 -16.60 6.20 -15.36
N ILE A 465 -15.72 5.20 -15.46
CA ILE A 465 -15.25 4.45 -14.29
C ILE A 465 -13.96 5.04 -13.72
N ASP A 466 -13.95 5.22 -12.40
CA ASP A 466 -12.77 5.53 -11.59
C ASP A 466 -12.52 4.41 -10.57
N ASP A 467 -11.32 4.36 -10.02
CA ASP A 467 -10.98 3.37 -9.00
C ASP A 467 -11.72 3.62 -7.68
N SER A 468 -11.72 4.86 -7.19
CA SER A 468 -12.28 5.23 -5.90
C SER A 468 -12.67 6.70 -5.86
N ILE A 469 -13.58 7.06 -4.95
CA ILE A 469 -13.98 8.45 -4.70
C ILE A 469 -13.80 8.72 -3.20
N VAL A 470 -12.85 9.58 -2.84
CA VAL A 470 -12.46 9.82 -1.44
C VAL A 470 -13.07 11.12 -0.93
N ARG A 471 -12.51 12.27 -1.31
CA ARG A 471 -12.96 13.64 -1.02
C ARG A 471 -13.85 14.19 -2.14
N GLY A 472 -13.78 13.69 -3.37
CA GLY A 472 -14.64 14.14 -4.48
C GLY A 472 -14.35 15.58 -4.97
N THR A 473 -13.32 16.25 -4.46
CA THR A 473 -12.90 17.59 -4.89
C THR A 473 -12.43 17.58 -6.33
N THR A 474 -11.62 16.59 -6.72
CA THR A 474 -11.24 16.40 -8.13
C THR A 474 -12.43 16.21 -9.04
N LEU A 475 -13.40 15.39 -8.62
CA LEU A 475 -14.58 15.17 -9.45
C LEU A 475 -15.32 16.48 -9.67
N ARG A 476 -15.57 17.24 -8.59
CA ARG A 476 -16.25 18.53 -8.63
C ARG A 476 -15.49 19.61 -9.42
N GLN A 477 -14.18 19.71 -9.23
CA GLN A 477 -13.37 20.81 -9.76
C GLN A 477 -12.80 20.53 -11.15
N SER A 478 -12.61 19.27 -11.54
CA SER A 478 -11.95 18.92 -12.80
C SER A 478 -12.80 18.00 -13.67
N ILE A 479 -13.11 16.79 -13.20
CA ILE A 479 -13.69 15.75 -14.07
C ILE A 479 -15.10 16.09 -14.52
N VAL A 480 -16.00 16.41 -13.59
CA VAL A 480 -17.40 16.73 -13.94
C VAL A 480 -17.44 17.95 -14.86
N ARG A 481 -16.67 19.00 -14.52
CA ARG A 481 -16.58 20.24 -15.31
C ARG A 481 -16.05 20.03 -16.72
N ILE A 482 -14.97 19.26 -16.89
CA ILE A 482 -14.38 19.06 -18.22
C ILE A 482 -15.24 18.13 -19.09
N MET A 483 -15.91 17.15 -18.48
CA MET A 483 -16.79 16.23 -19.19
C MET A 483 -18.11 16.90 -19.60
N ASP A 484 -18.61 17.84 -18.80
CA ASP A 484 -19.80 18.64 -19.13
C ASP A 484 -19.62 19.48 -20.41
N ARG A 485 -18.38 19.83 -20.79
CA ARG A 485 -18.07 20.52 -22.07
C ARG A 485 -18.45 19.70 -23.30
N LEU A 486 -18.59 18.38 -23.15
CA LEU A 486 -19.04 17.49 -24.21
C LEU A 486 -20.57 17.47 -24.33
N LEU A 487 -21.27 18.18 -23.44
CA LEU A 487 -22.72 18.34 -23.36
C LEU A 487 -23.51 17.01 -23.26
N PRO A 488 -23.09 15.99 -22.49
CA PRO A 488 -23.89 14.78 -22.35
C PRO A 488 -25.24 15.08 -21.67
N ALA A 489 -26.28 14.34 -22.02
CA ALA A 489 -27.56 14.42 -21.31
C ALA A 489 -27.42 13.94 -19.85
N HIS A 490 -26.62 12.89 -19.67
CA HIS A 490 -26.38 12.27 -18.37
C HIS A 490 -24.90 11.89 -18.22
N LEU A 491 -24.22 12.47 -17.23
CA LEU A 491 -22.91 12.04 -16.77
C LEU A 491 -23.03 11.05 -15.60
N ILE A 492 -22.53 9.83 -15.78
CA ILE A 492 -22.58 8.77 -14.76
C ILE A 492 -21.15 8.40 -14.37
N ILE A 493 -20.78 8.67 -13.12
CA ILE A 493 -19.48 8.29 -12.56
C ILE A 493 -19.62 6.97 -11.81
N LEU A 494 -18.79 6.00 -12.15
CA LEU A 494 -18.72 4.71 -11.48
C LEU A 494 -17.47 4.67 -10.60
N SER A 495 -17.60 4.13 -9.39
CA SER A 495 -16.47 3.77 -8.55
C SER A 495 -16.35 2.25 -8.47
N SER A 496 -15.17 1.71 -8.78
CA SER A 496 -14.90 0.28 -8.57
C SER A 496 -14.72 -0.09 -7.10
N ALA A 497 -14.59 0.91 -6.22
CA ALA A 497 -14.65 0.78 -4.77
C ALA A 497 -16.05 1.08 -4.20
N PRO A 498 -16.39 0.49 -3.04
CA PRO A 498 -17.47 0.99 -2.20
C PRO A 498 -17.20 2.40 -1.65
N GLN A 499 -18.23 2.97 -1.02
CA GLN A 499 -18.13 4.30 -0.40
C GLN A 499 -17.13 4.30 0.75
N ILE A 500 -16.07 5.11 0.64
CA ILE A 500 -15.09 5.31 1.71
C ILE A 500 -15.75 6.16 2.80
N ARG A 501 -16.03 5.53 3.95
CA ARG A 501 -16.77 6.09 5.08
C ARG A 501 -15.91 6.31 6.32
N TYR A 502 -14.92 5.46 6.56
CA TYR A 502 -14.16 5.46 7.81
C TYR A 502 -12.67 5.65 7.57
N PRO A 503 -11.93 6.21 8.55
CA PRO A 503 -10.51 6.45 8.40
C PRO A 503 -9.70 5.16 8.39
N ASP A 504 -8.56 5.16 7.70
CA ASP A 504 -7.55 4.13 7.84
C ASP A 504 -6.54 4.49 8.94
N CYS A 505 -6.12 3.48 9.69
CA CYS A 505 -5.15 3.60 10.77
C CYS A 505 -4.04 2.55 10.68
N TYR A 506 -3.83 2.01 9.48
CA TYR A 506 -2.91 0.89 9.25
C TYR A 506 -1.78 1.23 8.28
N GLY A 507 -1.77 2.42 7.69
CA GLY A 507 -0.71 2.87 6.78
C GLY A 507 -1.19 3.64 5.55
N ILE A 508 -2.51 3.90 5.45
CA ILE A 508 -3.12 4.74 4.42
C ILE A 508 -3.56 6.08 5.08
N ASP A 509 -3.14 7.23 4.56
CA ASP A 509 -3.55 8.62 4.96
C ASP A 509 -4.95 8.90 4.44
N MET A 510 -5.87 8.21 5.09
CA MET A 510 -7.28 8.51 5.14
C MET A 510 -7.60 8.75 6.62
N ALA A 511 -7.01 9.77 7.23
CA ALA A 511 -7.05 9.93 8.69
C ALA A 511 -8.24 10.77 9.19
N ARG A 512 -8.86 11.59 8.34
CA ARG A 512 -9.84 12.60 8.73
C ARG A 512 -11.20 12.33 8.10
N LEU A 513 -12.24 12.25 8.92
CA LEU A 513 -13.60 11.98 8.46
C LEU A 513 -14.16 13.07 7.56
N ASP A 514 -13.86 14.35 7.85
CA ASP A 514 -14.35 15.48 7.07
C ASP A 514 -13.76 15.56 5.66
N ASP A 515 -12.66 14.84 5.41
CA ASP A 515 -12.11 14.67 4.07
C ASP A 515 -12.96 13.71 3.22
N PHE A 516 -13.79 12.83 3.79
CA PHE A 516 -14.56 11.85 3.01
C PHE A 516 -15.87 12.44 2.49
N ILE A 517 -16.11 12.36 1.17
CA ILE A 517 -17.35 12.85 0.56
C ILE A 517 -18.56 12.05 1.04
N ALA A 518 -18.42 10.76 1.31
CA ALA A 518 -19.51 9.94 1.85
C ALA A 518 -19.88 10.35 3.28
N PHE A 519 -18.89 10.69 4.13
CA PHE A 519 -19.15 11.24 5.46
C PHE A 519 -19.84 12.61 5.36
N ARG A 520 -19.35 13.52 4.51
CA ARG A 520 -19.98 14.83 4.29
C ARG A 520 -21.41 14.71 3.76
N ALA A 521 -21.67 13.75 2.86
CA ALA A 521 -23.00 13.44 2.36
C ALA A 521 -23.92 12.92 3.47
N ALA A 522 -23.45 12.01 4.33
CA ALA A 522 -24.24 11.52 5.47
C ALA A 522 -24.57 12.64 6.47
N ILE A 523 -23.60 13.50 6.81
CA ILE A 523 -23.84 14.66 7.68
C ILE A 523 -24.85 15.64 7.06
N ALA A 524 -24.73 15.91 5.75
CA ALA A 524 -25.69 16.76 5.04
C ALA A 524 -27.10 16.14 5.05
N LEU A 525 -27.23 14.84 4.81
CA LEU A 525 -28.51 14.14 4.88
C LEU A 525 -29.13 14.18 6.27
N LEU A 526 -28.34 14.02 7.35
CA LEU A 526 -28.86 14.15 8.72
C LEU A 526 -29.48 15.54 8.94
N ARG A 527 -28.77 16.60 8.53
CA ARG A 527 -29.23 17.98 8.64
C ARG A 527 -30.48 18.25 7.79
N ASP A 528 -30.48 17.81 6.54
CA ASP A 528 -31.59 18.00 5.61
C ASP A 528 -32.87 17.31 6.11
N ASN A 529 -32.75 16.25 6.91
CA ASN A 529 -33.87 15.50 7.49
C ASN A 529 -34.17 15.87 8.97
N GLY A 530 -33.50 16.87 9.54
CA GLY A 530 -33.70 17.29 10.93
C GLY A 530 -33.28 16.27 11.98
N LEU A 531 -32.29 15.41 11.67
CA LEU A 531 -31.78 14.33 12.51
C LEU A 531 -30.45 14.71 13.21
N ASP A 532 -30.20 16.00 13.44
CA ASP A 532 -28.98 16.51 14.08
C ASP A 532 -28.68 15.87 15.44
N GLU A 533 -29.71 15.47 16.19
CA GLU A 533 -29.56 14.82 17.50
C GLU A 533 -28.70 13.54 17.42
N ILE A 534 -28.75 12.80 16.30
CA ILE A 534 -27.92 11.60 16.11
C ILE A 534 -26.44 11.96 16.18
N ILE A 535 -26.03 13.09 15.60
CA ILE A 535 -24.64 13.55 15.59
C ILE A 535 -24.16 13.78 17.03
N ASP A 536 -24.97 14.46 17.84
CA ASP A 536 -24.66 14.76 19.25
C ASP A 536 -24.69 13.52 20.15
N GLN A 537 -25.56 12.55 19.87
CA GLN A 537 -25.61 11.29 20.58
C GLN A 537 -24.37 10.44 20.29
N VAL A 538 -23.97 10.32 19.02
CA VAL A 538 -22.73 9.61 18.63
C VAL A 538 -21.52 10.26 19.30
N TYR A 539 -21.44 11.60 19.30
CA TYR A 539 -20.35 12.32 19.95
C TYR A 539 -20.25 11.97 21.45
N ARG A 540 -21.38 12.01 22.17
CA ARG A 540 -21.45 11.64 23.59
C ARG A 540 -21.03 10.19 23.83
N LYS A 541 -21.46 9.25 22.97
CA LYS A 541 -21.07 7.83 23.05
C LYS A 541 -19.57 7.64 22.81
N CYS A 542 -18.99 8.28 21.79
CA CYS A 542 -17.55 8.24 21.54
C CYS A 542 -16.76 8.82 22.72
N LYS A 543 -17.19 9.95 23.28
CA LYS A 543 -16.55 10.57 24.47
C LYS A 543 -16.61 9.68 25.70
N ALA A 544 -17.72 8.97 25.91
CA ALA A 544 -17.90 8.07 27.05
C ALA A 544 -16.92 6.88 27.02
N GLN A 545 -16.39 6.49 25.85
CA GLN A 545 -15.40 5.42 25.72
C GLN A 545 -13.94 5.89 25.91
N GLN A 546 -13.67 7.18 26.17
CA GLN A 546 -12.30 7.65 26.38
C GLN A 546 -11.70 7.00 27.64
N GLY A 547 -10.55 6.32 27.47
CA GLY A 547 -9.84 5.64 28.55
C GLY A 547 -10.25 4.18 28.79
N HIS A 548 -11.22 3.65 28.04
CA HIS A 548 -11.52 2.21 28.03
C HIS A 548 -10.39 1.42 27.38
N ASP A 549 -10.31 0.12 27.65
CA ASP A 549 -9.37 -0.76 26.93
C ASP A 549 -9.81 -0.91 25.47
N ASP A 550 -8.86 -0.97 24.54
CA ASP A 550 -9.11 -1.07 23.10
C ASP A 550 -10.04 -2.25 22.76
N THR A 551 -9.99 -3.35 23.51
CA THR A 551 -10.84 -4.54 23.29
C THR A 551 -12.32 -4.32 23.63
N GLU A 552 -12.66 -3.28 24.38
CA GLU A 552 -14.03 -2.92 24.78
C GLU A 552 -14.61 -1.79 23.90
N MET A 553 -13.81 -1.23 22.99
CA MET A 553 -14.20 -0.11 22.15
C MET A 553 -15.21 -0.53 21.08
N ILE A 554 -16.24 0.31 20.88
CA ILE A 554 -17.30 0.09 19.89
C ILE A 554 -17.27 1.27 18.91
N ASN A 555 -17.23 0.98 17.61
CA ASN A 555 -17.33 2.01 16.59
C ASN A 555 -18.76 2.58 16.53
N TYR A 556 -19.01 3.69 17.24
CA TYR A 556 -20.30 4.38 17.22
C TYR A 556 -20.52 5.23 15.97
N VAL A 557 -19.48 5.52 15.20
CA VAL A 557 -19.57 6.31 13.96
C VAL A 557 -20.45 5.61 12.92
N LYS A 558 -20.64 4.29 13.02
CA LYS A 558 -21.60 3.53 12.20
C LYS A 558 -23.02 4.09 12.28
N GLU A 559 -23.41 4.66 13.42
CA GLU A 559 -24.74 5.24 13.62
C GLU A 559 -24.98 6.51 12.77
N ILE A 560 -23.93 7.19 12.31
CA ILE A 560 -24.06 8.34 11.38
C ILE A 560 -24.62 7.91 10.02
N TYR A 561 -24.31 6.68 9.59
CA TYR A 561 -24.71 6.14 8.30
C TYR A 561 -25.99 5.31 8.36
N ALA A 562 -26.32 4.74 9.52
CA ALA A 562 -27.44 3.82 9.70
C ALA A 562 -28.81 4.30 9.20
N PRO A 563 -29.17 5.61 9.27
CA PRO A 563 -30.46 6.10 8.77
C PRO A 563 -30.63 6.07 7.24
N PHE A 564 -29.56 5.86 6.48
CA PHE A 564 -29.57 6.02 5.02
C PHE A 564 -29.13 4.75 4.28
N THR A 565 -29.76 4.53 3.14
CA THR A 565 -29.29 3.55 2.16
C THR A 565 -28.06 4.04 1.42
N ASP A 566 -27.26 3.11 0.89
CA ASP A 566 -26.10 3.44 0.06
C ASP A 566 -26.49 4.31 -1.16
N THR A 567 -27.67 4.09 -1.74
CA THR A 567 -28.21 4.89 -2.85
C THR A 567 -28.47 6.34 -2.42
N GLN A 568 -29.10 6.56 -1.27
CA GLN A 568 -29.35 7.93 -0.77
C GLN A 568 -28.05 8.70 -0.55
N ILE A 569 -27.02 8.04 0.01
CA ILE A 569 -25.70 8.65 0.16
C ILE A 569 -25.08 8.92 -1.21
N SER A 570 -25.18 7.99 -2.17
CA SER A 570 -24.65 8.17 -3.53
C SER A 570 -25.30 9.34 -4.27
N ASP A 571 -26.63 9.48 -4.15
CA ASP A 571 -27.38 10.59 -4.74
C ASP A 571 -26.99 11.93 -4.10
N LYS A 572 -26.80 11.97 -2.78
CA LYS A 572 -26.29 13.17 -2.11
C LYS A 572 -24.85 13.49 -2.52
N ILE A 573 -23.99 12.48 -2.72
CA ILE A 573 -22.65 12.69 -3.27
C ILE A 573 -22.73 13.30 -4.67
N ALA A 574 -23.63 12.81 -5.54
CA ALA A 574 -23.85 13.36 -6.87
C ALA A 574 -24.26 14.84 -6.82
N GLU A 575 -25.13 15.22 -5.88
CA GLU A 575 -25.47 16.62 -5.61
C GLU A 575 -24.22 17.43 -5.19
N LEU A 576 -23.44 16.92 -4.24
CA LEU A 576 -22.27 17.62 -3.69
C LEU A 576 -21.12 17.78 -4.70
N ILE A 577 -20.99 16.92 -5.71
CA ILE A 577 -19.96 17.06 -6.76
C ILE A 577 -20.45 17.86 -7.97
N THR A 578 -21.76 18.08 -8.10
CA THR A 578 -22.35 18.92 -9.15
C THR A 578 -22.23 20.39 -8.78
N ALA A 579 -21.56 21.18 -9.62
CA ALA A 579 -21.52 22.63 -9.44
C ALA A 579 -22.75 23.28 -10.12
N PRO A 580 -23.17 24.49 -9.71
CA PRO A 580 -24.37 25.13 -10.24
C PRO A 580 -24.36 25.40 -11.75
N ASP A 581 -23.17 25.47 -12.35
CA ASP A 581 -22.94 25.73 -13.77
C ASP A 581 -22.87 24.46 -14.64
N ILE A 582 -23.04 23.27 -14.04
CA ILE A 582 -23.05 21.99 -14.77
C ILE A 582 -24.42 21.77 -15.42
N HIS A 583 -24.42 21.46 -16.72
CA HIS A 583 -25.66 21.26 -17.49
C HIS A 583 -26.15 19.82 -17.50
N ALA A 584 -25.23 18.85 -17.53
CA ALA A 584 -25.57 17.43 -17.53
C ALA A 584 -26.23 17.00 -16.21
N ARG A 585 -27.18 16.06 -16.29
CA ARG A 585 -27.59 15.31 -15.10
C ARG A 585 -26.38 14.53 -14.59
N VAL A 586 -26.04 14.61 -13.30
CA VAL A 586 -24.91 13.84 -12.73
C VAL A 586 -25.44 12.73 -11.82
N SER A 587 -24.88 11.52 -11.96
CA SER A 587 -25.12 10.39 -11.06
C SER A 587 -23.81 9.74 -10.65
N VAL A 588 -23.80 9.12 -9.47
CA VAL A 588 -22.68 8.29 -9.01
C VAL A 588 -23.17 6.88 -8.67
N ILE A 589 -22.44 5.86 -9.10
CA ILE A 589 -22.68 4.45 -8.76
C ILE A 589 -21.42 3.91 -8.10
N TYR A 590 -21.56 3.33 -6.91
CA TYR A 590 -20.48 2.67 -6.20
C TYR A 590 -20.59 1.16 -6.35
N GLN A 591 -19.44 0.49 -6.30
CA GLN A 591 -19.38 -0.94 -6.02
C GLN A 591 -20.01 -1.22 -4.65
N THR A 592 -20.67 -2.37 -4.50
CA THR A 592 -21.19 -2.79 -3.18
C THR A 592 -20.11 -3.51 -2.39
N VAL A 593 -20.19 -3.50 -1.05
CA VAL A 593 -19.27 -4.29 -0.21
C VAL A 593 -19.37 -5.78 -0.53
N GLU A 594 -20.58 -6.28 -0.79
CA GLU A 594 -20.80 -7.67 -1.21
C GLU A 594 -20.12 -7.96 -2.56
N GLY A 595 -20.28 -7.05 -3.54
CA GLY A 595 -19.62 -7.17 -4.85
C GLY A 595 -18.10 -7.15 -4.74
N LEU A 596 -17.54 -6.32 -3.84
CA LEU A 596 -16.11 -6.31 -3.53
C LEU A 596 -15.64 -7.67 -2.97
N HIS A 597 -16.34 -8.23 -1.98
CA HIS A 597 -15.96 -9.52 -1.41
C HIS A 597 -16.09 -10.68 -2.39
N LYS A 598 -17.07 -10.63 -3.29
CA LYS A 598 -17.17 -11.59 -4.41
C LYS A 598 -15.99 -11.48 -5.36
N ALA A 599 -15.53 -10.26 -5.64
CA ALA A 599 -14.39 -10.02 -6.53
C ALA A 599 -13.06 -10.40 -5.86
N CYS A 600 -12.87 -10.07 -4.58
CA CYS A 600 -11.61 -10.19 -3.82
C CYS A 600 -11.77 -11.11 -2.58
N PRO A 601 -12.07 -12.41 -2.74
CA PRO A 601 -12.46 -13.29 -1.63
C PRO A 601 -11.36 -13.52 -0.58
N ASN A 602 -10.10 -13.30 -0.93
CA ASN A 602 -8.95 -13.46 -0.03
C ASN A 602 -8.53 -12.15 0.67
N HIS A 603 -9.22 -11.04 0.39
CA HIS A 603 -8.90 -9.69 0.86
C HIS A 603 -10.15 -9.03 1.48
N LEU A 604 -10.63 -9.61 2.58
CA LEU A 604 -11.87 -9.21 3.25
C LEU A 604 -11.70 -8.04 4.24
N GLY A 605 -10.54 -7.36 4.22
CA GLY A 605 -10.30 -6.15 5.00
C GLY A 605 -11.02 -4.97 4.38
N ASP A 606 -12.10 -4.51 5.02
CA ASP A 606 -13.08 -3.56 4.47
C ASP A 606 -13.45 -2.43 5.44
N TRP A 607 -12.65 -2.22 6.49
CA TRP A 607 -12.94 -1.30 7.60
C TRP A 607 -13.21 0.14 7.17
N TYR A 608 -12.57 0.65 6.12
CA TYR A 608 -12.85 1.98 5.58
C TYR A 608 -14.22 2.08 4.87
N PHE A 609 -14.88 0.96 4.58
CA PHE A 609 -16.24 0.91 4.02
C PHE A 609 -17.29 0.54 5.09
N THR A 610 -16.99 -0.42 5.96
CA THR A 610 -17.95 -1.02 6.91
C THR A 610 -17.81 -0.50 8.35
N GLY A 611 -16.63 0.00 8.69
CA GLY A 611 -16.27 0.39 10.05
C GLY A 611 -15.87 -0.80 10.93
N ASP A 612 -15.70 -1.99 10.34
CA ASP A 612 -15.35 -3.22 11.04
C ASP A 612 -13.82 -3.42 11.03
N TYR A 613 -13.15 -2.83 12.02
CA TYR A 613 -11.68 -2.84 12.10
C TYR A 613 -11.13 -4.23 12.47
N PRO A 614 -10.02 -4.67 11.85
CA PRO A 614 -9.38 -5.95 12.14
C PRO A 614 -8.64 -6.00 13.49
N THR A 615 -8.32 -4.84 14.06
CA THR A 615 -7.62 -4.72 15.35
C THR A 615 -8.44 -3.89 16.33
N ALA A 616 -8.20 -4.10 17.61
CA ALA A 616 -8.93 -3.44 18.69
C ALA A 616 -8.70 -1.91 18.68
N GLY A 617 -7.46 -1.49 18.43
CA GLY A 617 -7.10 -0.08 18.36
C GLY A 617 -7.81 0.68 17.24
N GLY A 618 -8.21 0.02 16.15
CA GLY A 618 -8.94 0.66 15.05
C GLY A 618 -10.27 1.31 15.48
N ASN A 619 -11.01 0.67 16.39
CA ASN A 619 -12.26 1.22 16.93
C ASN A 619 -12.02 2.48 17.79
N ARG A 620 -10.93 2.52 18.56
CA ARG A 620 -10.51 3.74 19.26
C ARG A 620 -10.20 4.86 18.29
N VAL A 621 -9.46 4.57 17.22
CA VAL A 621 -9.06 5.57 16.23
C VAL A 621 -10.26 6.21 15.56
N VAL A 622 -11.23 5.43 15.08
CA VAL A 622 -12.42 6.00 14.41
C VAL A 622 -13.27 6.86 15.35
N ASN A 623 -13.44 6.44 16.60
CA ASN A 623 -14.14 7.23 17.61
C ASN A 623 -13.41 8.55 17.91
N GLN A 624 -12.08 8.49 18.05
CA GLN A 624 -11.27 9.68 18.27
C GLN A 624 -11.26 10.62 17.04
N ALA A 625 -11.30 10.07 15.82
CA ALA A 625 -11.43 10.86 14.60
C ALA A 625 -12.77 11.62 14.55
N PHE A 626 -13.86 11.01 15.03
CA PHE A 626 -15.16 11.67 15.13
C PHE A 626 -15.18 12.74 16.22
N ILE A 627 -14.55 12.50 17.37
CA ILE A 627 -14.35 13.51 18.41
C ILE A 627 -13.57 14.70 17.86
N ASN A 628 -12.48 14.45 17.14
CA ASN A 628 -11.67 15.51 16.51
C ASN A 628 -12.50 16.34 15.54
N PHE A 629 -13.33 15.70 14.71
CA PHE A 629 -14.26 16.38 13.80
C PHE A 629 -15.23 17.30 14.57
N MET A 630 -15.90 16.78 15.60
CA MET A 630 -16.88 17.55 16.40
C MET A 630 -16.24 18.72 17.15
N GLU A 631 -14.99 18.58 17.57
CA GLU A 631 -14.25 19.61 18.30
C GLU A 631 -13.43 20.53 17.39
N GLY A 632 -13.53 20.38 16.06
CA GLY A 632 -12.82 21.22 15.09
C GLY A 632 -11.31 21.01 15.05
N ARG A 633 -10.82 19.88 15.59
CA ARG A 633 -9.40 19.54 15.61
C ARG A 633 -8.98 18.91 14.28
N LYS A 634 -7.81 19.33 13.76
CA LYS A 634 -7.24 18.82 12.50
C LYS A 634 -6.13 17.79 12.70
N GLU A 635 -5.93 17.33 13.92
CA GLU A 635 -4.92 16.31 14.28
C GLU A 635 -5.38 14.89 13.92
N ARG A 636 -4.41 13.99 13.73
CA ARG A 636 -4.71 12.55 13.57
C ARG A 636 -5.26 11.99 14.88
N ALA A 637 -6.03 10.92 14.75
CA ALA A 637 -6.71 10.28 15.87
C ALA A 637 -5.84 9.24 16.60
N TYR A 638 -4.59 9.07 16.17
CA TYR A 638 -3.60 8.15 16.72
C TYR A 638 -2.19 8.73 16.60
#